data_AF-A0A4R0XBU1-F1
#
_entry.id   AF-A0A4R0XBU1-F1
#
_cell.length_a   1.000
_cell.length_b   1.000
_cell.length_c   1.000
_cell.angle_alpha   90.00
_cell.angle_beta   90.00
_cell.angle_gamma   90.00
#
_symmetry.space_group_name_H-M   'P 1'
#
loop_
_entity.id
_entity.type
_entity.pdbx_description
1 polymer ?
#
loop_
_entity_poly.entity_id
_entity_poly.type
_entity_poly.pdbx_seq_one_letter_code
_entity_poly.pdbx_strand_id
1 'polypeptide(L)'
;MPPQVISRVRVRRTAITVATGIVSLVVIGRVTRVLVDWLWFSSVGHVGVFWTILDARVLLFVAVFAASAVTIGVSGFVAHRYARRFGPIHAGPVSSTAALEVIDELANEVAPHIPWRYAIAGVAVLLALLIAAGEVSNWDIVLRFLYQVPFGERDPVFGKDIGFYLFSLPVYVALKNWLLQVLFGSAVLAGAVYGLRGDLATGKPPHVLSRAAATHGSALLGLFFLVKAGSYWLDRFLLLYGDNGVVVGASYTDVHVELPVLWLLIGLAIGASVVSWANMRWRSYRIPAAAVLLVFGSSVVFAAIYPAMFQRFYVKPSELRLETPYIEHNIALTRKAYGLAQIAVRPFAAQQGLNLASLQSNRATIENIRLWDLQPLMDTYAQLQEIRTYYRFLSVDIDRYWLDAGYRQVMLSARELDTAMLPANAQTWVNLHLLFTHGNGVVMSPVTEKSAEGLPSLYLQDIPPVSNGGPAIREPRLYFGQGVQGYVIVMGSVPEFDYPQGKENVYAAYSGHDGIGIGSTARRILFAWQLGDPNILLTSYITDASRILLHRNIEERVRTVAPFLDFDHDPYLVVSGGRLFWVLDAYTTSRWFPYSQPATGDGTNYIRNAVKVVVDAYNGTVEFFVSDPVDPILRTYQRIFPGLFRPLDAMPRDLRQHIRYPEDLFLIQAQLYRTYHMEAPEVFYNREDLWQFPRELAGIDAGNTPGAQMTPYYMIMRLPGEQRAEFVLLLPMVPSQRENMIAWLAARCDPSEYGKLIVYTFPKDKLVYGPFQIEARIQQNTEISQQISLWNQMGSRVIRGHLVVVPIENSILYVSPLYLRAASGQLPELKRVIAAYGERVVMQETLAQALAALFEEISPATSKSSGTADARAREALAHYNRALERLKAGDWSGFGLELDALRPLLESLGDGRPQNKK
;
A
#
# COMPACT_ATOMS: atom_id res chain seq x y z
N MET A 1 33.68 -59.16 28.85
CA MET A 1 33.74 -57.69 29.03
C MET A 1 32.32 -57.18 29.23
N PRO A 2 31.95 -56.63 30.40
CA PRO A 2 30.61 -56.10 30.60
C PRO A 2 30.49 -54.69 29.96
N PRO A 3 29.31 -54.31 29.46
CA PRO A 3 29.08 -52.99 28.90
C PRO A 3 29.10 -51.94 30.02
N GLN A 4 29.90 -50.89 29.83
CA GLN A 4 29.94 -49.74 30.75
C GLN A 4 28.58 -49.05 30.78
N VAL A 5 27.89 -49.18 31.92
CA VAL A 5 26.74 -48.35 32.26
C VAL A 5 27.22 -46.91 32.39
N ILE A 6 27.10 -46.12 31.33
CA ILE A 6 27.27 -44.67 31.39
C ILE A 6 26.26 -44.17 32.43
N SER A 7 26.74 -43.65 33.56
CA SER A 7 25.85 -43.24 34.64
C SER A 7 24.87 -42.18 34.13
N ARG A 8 23.56 -42.42 34.28
CA ARG A 8 22.48 -41.49 33.89
C ARG A 8 22.71 -40.07 34.45
N VAL A 9 23.45 -39.94 35.55
CA VAL A 9 23.86 -38.68 36.18
C VAL A 9 24.84 -37.88 35.30
N ARG A 10 25.78 -38.54 34.62
CA ARG A 10 26.76 -37.86 33.74
C ARG A 10 26.09 -37.31 32.48
N VAL A 11 25.20 -38.11 31.87
CA VAL A 11 24.39 -37.70 30.70
C VAL A 11 23.42 -36.57 31.07
N ARG A 12 22.79 -36.63 32.25
CA ARG A 12 21.91 -35.55 32.73
C ARG A 12 22.68 -34.25 33.01
N ARG A 13 23.88 -34.34 33.60
CA ARG A 13 24.74 -33.15 33.83
C ARG A 13 25.22 -32.55 32.51
N THR A 14 25.68 -33.35 31.56
CA THR A 14 26.08 -32.84 30.24
C THR A 14 24.90 -32.22 29.49
N ALA A 15 23.72 -32.85 29.53
CA ALA A 15 22.51 -32.30 28.92
C ALA A 15 22.09 -30.95 29.55
N ILE A 16 22.16 -30.82 30.89
CA ILE A 16 21.88 -29.55 31.58
C ILE A 16 22.92 -28.49 31.20
N THR A 17 24.22 -28.82 31.18
CA THR A 17 25.26 -27.86 30.80
C THR A 17 25.10 -27.40 29.35
N VAL A 18 24.80 -28.31 28.42
CA VAL A 18 24.50 -27.97 27.02
C VAL A 18 23.26 -27.11 26.91
N ALA A 19 22.17 -27.44 27.61
CA ALA A 19 20.94 -26.65 27.61
C ALA A 19 21.17 -25.24 28.18
N THR A 20 21.88 -25.12 29.31
CA THR A 20 22.26 -23.83 29.89
C THR A 20 23.17 -23.05 28.95
N GLY A 21 24.10 -23.71 28.26
CA GLY A 21 24.93 -23.10 27.23
C GLY A 21 24.10 -22.53 26.08
N ILE A 22 23.18 -23.31 25.52
CA ILE A 22 22.27 -22.88 24.45
C ILE A 22 21.40 -21.71 24.92
N VAL A 23 20.79 -21.80 26.10
CA VAL A 23 19.98 -20.71 26.65
C VAL A 23 20.81 -19.44 26.85
N SER A 24 22.04 -19.57 27.38
CA SER A 24 22.94 -18.42 27.56
C SER A 24 23.30 -17.79 26.22
N LEU A 25 23.60 -18.59 25.18
CA LEU A 25 23.87 -18.09 23.83
C LEU A 25 22.67 -17.37 23.22
N VAL A 26 21.46 -17.91 23.41
CA VAL A 26 20.22 -17.27 22.97
C VAL A 26 20.02 -15.93 23.69
N VAL A 27 20.21 -15.88 25.02
CA VAL A 27 20.08 -14.66 25.81
C VAL A 27 21.12 -13.63 25.39
N ILE A 28 22.40 -14.03 25.25
CA ILE A 28 23.46 -13.16 24.76
C ILE A 28 23.09 -12.60 23.39
N GLY A 29 22.65 -13.44 22.44
CA GLY A 29 22.23 -13.00 21.11
C GLY A 29 21.06 -12.00 21.11
N ARG A 30 20.14 -12.10 22.08
CA ARG A 30 19.06 -11.11 22.25
C ARG A 30 19.57 -9.80 22.85
N VAL A 31 20.43 -9.87 23.87
CA VAL A 31 21.01 -8.69 24.52
C VAL A 31 21.92 -7.93 23.56
N THR A 32 22.74 -8.62 22.77
CA THR A 32 23.61 -7.97 21.77
C THR A 32 22.80 -7.25 20.71
N ARG A 33 21.67 -7.82 20.27
CA ARG A 33 20.77 -7.17 19.31
C ARG A 33 20.19 -5.87 19.88
N VAL A 34 19.63 -5.92 21.09
CA VAL A 34 19.08 -4.72 21.77
C VAL A 34 20.17 -3.66 21.96
N LEU A 35 21.40 -4.05 22.26
CA LEU A 35 22.52 -3.13 22.40
C LEU A 35 22.92 -2.49 21.05
N VAL A 36 22.95 -3.26 19.97
CA VAL A 36 23.24 -2.74 18.62
C VAL A 36 22.14 -1.79 18.16
N ASP A 37 20.87 -2.16 18.36
CA ASP A 37 19.73 -1.30 18.05
C ASP A 37 19.84 0.02 18.85
N TRP A 38 20.12 -0.05 20.16
CA TRP A 38 20.32 1.14 20.99
C TRP A 38 21.45 2.04 20.48
N LEU A 39 22.60 1.47 20.13
CA LEU A 39 23.73 2.21 19.56
C LEU A 39 23.36 2.88 18.23
N TRP A 40 22.60 2.20 17.39
CA TRP A 40 22.14 2.72 16.11
C TRP A 40 21.12 3.85 16.29
N PHE A 41 20.08 3.66 17.09
CA PHE A 41 19.10 4.72 17.38
C PHE A 41 19.76 5.95 18.01
N SER A 42 20.83 5.77 18.79
CA SER A 42 21.64 6.87 19.29
C SER A 42 22.44 7.60 18.22
N SER A 43 22.91 6.92 17.15
CA SER A 43 23.64 7.57 16.06
C SER A 43 22.72 8.39 15.15
N VAL A 44 21.48 7.89 14.92
CA VAL A 44 20.48 8.57 14.06
C VAL A 44 19.72 9.68 14.81
N GLY A 45 19.78 9.72 16.15
CA GLY A 45 19.14 10.76 16.96
C GLY A 45 17.70 10.45 17.40
N HIS A 46 17.25 9.21 17.26
CA HIS A 46 15.88 8.76 17.58
C HIS A 46 15.81 7.84 18.80
N VAL A 47 16.78 7.94 19.73
CA VAL A 47 16.88 7.07 20.92
C VAL A 47 15.64 7.08 21.82
N GLY A 48 14.87 8.18 21.82
CA GLY A 48 13.60 8.25 22.56
C GLY A 48 12.54 7.27 22.05
N VAL A 49 12.50 7.03 20.74
CA VAL A 49 11.58 6.06 20.12
C VAL A 49 11.94 4.64 20.54
N PHE A 50 13.24 4.32 20.53
CA PHE A 50 13.75 3.03 20.98
C PHE A 50 13.33 2.70 22.41
N TRP A 51 13.57 3.61 23.37
CA TRP A 51 13.20 3.38 24.76
C TRP A 51 11.68 3.27 24.94
N THR A 52 10.90 4.12 24.27
CA THR A 52 9.44 4.06 24.34
C THR A 52 8.89 2.70 23.87
N ILE A 53 9.38 2.19 22.74
CA ILE A 53 8.97 0.87 22.21
C ILE A 53 9.47 -0.26 23.10
N LEU A 54 10.74 -0.20 23.53
CA LEU A 54 11.34 -1.24 24.37
C LEU A 54 10.64 -1.33 25.73
N ASP A 55 10.43 -0.20 26.40
CA ASP A 55 9.76 -0.13 27.69
C ASP A 55 8.32 -0.63 27.58
N ALA A 56 7.58 -0.24 26.53
CA ALA A 56 6.23 -0.74 26.29
C ALA A 56 6.20 -2.27 26.10
N ARG A 57 7.12 -2.81 25.30
CA ARG A 57 7.24 -4.27 25.08
C ARG A 57 7.63 -5.02 26.35
N VAL A 58 8.59 -4.51 27.12
CA VAL A 58 9.06 -5.13 28.36
C VAL A 58 8.00 -5.06 29.45
N LEU A 59 7.36 -3.90 29.65
CA LEU A 59 6.28 -3.73 30.63
C LEU A 59 5.09 -4.62 30.30
N LEU A 60 4.68 -4.67 29.03
CA LEU A 60 3.59 -5.54 28.60
C LEU A 60 3.95 -7.03 28.80
N PHE A 61 5.17 -7.43 28.39
CA PHE A 61 5.65 -8.80 28.58
C PHE A 61 5.66 -9.18 30.06
N VAL A 62 6.23 -8.36 30.93
CA VAL A 62 6.34 -8.63 32.37
C VAL A 62 4.96 -8.66 33.02
N ALA A 63 4.07 -7.74 32.68
CA ALA A 63 2.71 -7.69 33.21
C ALA A 63 1.91 -8.94 32.81
N VAL A 64 1.91 -9.29 31.52
CA VAL A 64 1.22 -10.47 30.98
C VAL A 64 1.81 -11.76 31.55
N PHE A 65 3.15 -11.87 31.59
CA PHE A 65 3.85 -13.01 32.15
C PHE A 65 3.51 -13.22 33.63
N ALA A 66 3.64 -12.17 34.46
CA ALA A 66 3.39 -12.25 35.89
C ALA A 66 1.93 -12.63 36.18
N ALA A 67 0.97 -11.95 35.53
CA ALA A 67 -0.45 -12.24 35.72
C ALA A 67 -0.82 -13.66 35.25
N SER A 68 -0.28 -14.12 34.11
CA SER A 68 -0.53 -15.46 33.59
C SER A 68 0.11 -16.55 34.46
N ALA A 69 1.37 -16.36 34.87
CA ALA A 69 2.11 -17.32 35.70
C ALA A 69 1.47 -17.47 37.08
N VAL A 70 1.05 -16.37 37.70
CA VAL A 70 0.32 -16.38 38.97
C VAL A 70 -1.01 -17.09 38.81
N THR A 71 -1.81 -16.75 37.80
CA THR A 71 -3.15 -17.33 37.63
C THR A 71 -3.09 -18.83 37.33
N ILE A 72 -2.27 -19.25 36.36
CA ILE A 72 -2.09 -20.65 35.98
C ILE A 72 -1.45 -21.45 37.13
N GLY A 73 -0.43 -20.87 37.79
CA GLY A 73 0.24 -21.46 38.93
C GLY A 73 -0.71 -21.69 40.11
N VAL A 74 -1.50 -20.68 40.49
CA VAL A 74 -2.51 -20.79 41.55
C VAL A 74 -3.52 -21.89 41.21
N SER A 75 -4.02 -21.94 39.97
CA SER A 75 -4.90 -23.03 39.51
C SER A 75 -4.24 -24.41 39.71
N GLY A 76 -3.00 -24.59 39.23
CA GLY A 76 -2.26 -25.85 39.39
C GLY A 76 -2.01 -26.23 40.85
N PHE A 77 -1.65 -25.26 41.71
CA PHE A 77 -1.44 -25.50 43.14
C PHE A 77 -2.73 -25.87 43.87
N VAL A 78 -3.85 -25.23 43.54
CA VAL A 78 -5.18 -25.60 44.04
C VAL A 78 -5.52 -27.03 43.60
N ALA A 79 -5.30 -27.36 42.33
CA ALA A 79 -5.50 -28.73 41.83
C ALA A 79 -4.67 -29.74 42.63
N HIS A 80 -3.38 -29.45 42.84
CA HIS A 80 -2.48 -30.32 43.59
C HIS A 80 -2.87 -30.47 45.07
N ARG A 81 -3.28 -29.38 45.73
CA ARG A 81 -3.65 -29.38 47.15
C ARG A 81 -4.89 -30.24 47.41
N TYR A 82 -5.86 -30.21 46.50
CA TYR A 82 -7.15 -30.88 46.68
C TYR A 82 -7.28 -32.21 45.93
N ALA A 83 -6.30 -32.58 45.09
CA ALA A 83 -6.24 -33.90 44.48
C ALA A 83 -6.01 -34.98 45.55
N ARG A 84 -6.69 -36.12 45.45
CA ARG A 84 -6.57 -37.19 46.45
C ARG A 84 -5.14 -37.71 46.50
N ARG A 85 -4.65 -38.04 47.70
CA ARG A 85 -3.38 -38.77 47.87
C ARG A 85 -3.56 -40.19 47.35
N PHE A 86 -2.59 -40.68 46.58
CA PHE A 86 -2.47 -42.08 46.19
C PHE A 86 -2.73 -42.99 47.40
N GLY A 87 -3.83 -43.73 47.37
CA GLY A 87 -4.03 -44.93 48.17
C GLY A 87 -4.00 -46.11 47.21
N PRO A 88 -3.29 -47.21 47.51
CA PRO A 88 -3.13 -48.33 46.57
C PRO A 88 -4.49 -48.98 46.31
N ILE A 89 -5.05 -48.76 45.11
CA ILE A 89 -6.23 -49.49 44.64
C ILE A 89 -5.72 -50.84 44.13
N HIS A 90 -6.06 -51.91 44.85
CA HIS A 90 -5.81 -53.28 44.39
C HIS A 90 -6.62 -53.53 43.12
N ALA A 91 -5.92 -53.80 42.03
CA ALA A 91 -6.50 -54.09 40.71
C ALA A 91 -7.24 -55.44 40.71
N GLY A 92 -8.48 -55.43 40.23
CA GLY A 92 -9.15 -56.61 39.67
C GLY A 92 -9.24 -56.44 38.15
N PRO A 93 -9.09 -57.51 37.34
CA PRO A 93 -8.75 -57.39 35.94
C PRO A 93 -9.99 -57.17 35.08
N VAL A 94 -10.12 -56.05 34.36
CA VAL A 94 -10.94 -55.99 33.13
C VAL A 94 -10.48 -54.87 32.18
N SER A 95 -10.35 -55.29 30.91
CA SER A 95 -10.32 -54.61 29.62
C SER A 95 -10.60 -53.10 29.57
N SER A 96 -9.52 -52.33 29.49
CA SER A 96 -9.53 -50.93 29.06
C SER A 96 -8.97 -50.83 27.62
N THR A 97 -9.35 -49.82 26.85
CA THR A 97 -8.73 -49.60 25.53
C THR A 97 -7.23 -49.36 25.70
N ALA A 98 -6.38 -49.93 24.86
CA ALA A 98 -4.91 -49.86 24.97
C ALA A 98 -4.36 -48.43 25.22
N ALA A 99 -5.00 -47.38 24.66
CA ALA A 99 -4.60 -45.99 24.89
C ALA A 99 -4.86 -45.49 26.33
N LEU A 100 -5.92 -45.96 26.98
CA LEU A 100 -6.25 -45.62 28.37
C LEU A 100 -5.38 -46.41 29.36
N GLU A 101 -5.04 -47.66 29.04
CA GLU A 101 -4.09 -48.46 29.84
C GLU A 101 -2.70 -47.84 29.84
N VAL A 102 -2.21 -47.40 28.67
CA VAL A 102 -0.93 -46.70 28.56
C VAL A 102 -0.93 -45.40 29.36
N ILE A 103 -2.03 -44.65 29.40
CA ILE A 103 -2.13 -43.40 30.18
C ILE A 103 -2.16 -43.70 31.69
N ASP A 104 -2.93 -44.69 32.14
CA ASP A 104 -3.00 -45.08 33.55
C ASP A 104 -1.68 -45.72 34.04
N GLU A 105 -1.01 -46.51 33.21
CA GLU A 105 0.30 -47.12 33.51
C GLU A 105 1.40 -46.04 33.59
N LEU A 106 1.44 -45.12 32.62
CA LEU A 106 2.36 -43.97 32.63
C LEU A 106 2.08 -43.02 33.82
N ALA A 107 0.82 -42.79 34.17
CA ALA A 107 0.44 -41.98 35.33
C ALA A 107 0.89 -42.63 36.65
N ASN A 108 0.70 -43.94 36.80
CA ASN A 108 1.08 -44.67 38.00
C ASN A 108 2.60 -44.80 38.18
N GLU A 109 3.38 -44.91 37.10
CA GLU A 109 4.85 -44.94 37.18
C GLU A 109 5.48 -43.55 37.40
N VAL A 110 4.94 -42.51 36.75
CA VAL A 110 5.58 -41.19 36.69
C VAL A 110 5.13 -40.28 37.84
N ALA A 111 3.86 -40.31 38.26
CA ALA A 111 3.31 -39.40 39.28
C ALA A 111 3.97 -39.44 40.67
N PRO A 112 4.47 -40.59 41.20
CA PRO A 112 5.14 -40.65 42.49
C PRO A 112 6.53 -39.98 42.51
N HIS A 113 7.19 -39.91 41.35
CA HIS A 113 8.56 -39.42 41.22
C HIS A 113 8.65 -37.94 40.83
N ILE A 114 7.52 -37.29 40.51
CA ILE A 114 7.47 -35.88 40.14
C ILE A 114 7.49 -34.98 41.39
N PRO A 115 8.42 -34.01 41.47
CA PRO A 115 8.36 -32.95 42.48
C PRO A 115 7.27 -31.93 42.10
N TRP A 116 6.01 -32.26 42.40
CA TRP A 116 4.81 -31.55 41.93
C TRP A 116 4.84 -30.03 42.08
N ARG A 117 5.36 -29.49 43.18
CA ARG A 117 5.44 -28.03 43.38
C ARG A 117 6.33 -27.35 42.35
N TYR A 118 7.49 -27.94 42.05
CA TYR A 118 8.43 -27.42 41.05
C TYR A 118 7.96 -27.72 39.63
N ALA A 119 7.30 -28.86 39.40
CA ALA A 119 6.73 -29.20 38.09
C ALA A 119 5.58 -28.24 37.71
N ILE A 120 4.65 -27.97 38.63
CA ILE A 120 3.54 -27.02 38.42
C ILE A 120 4.08 -25.62 38.19
N ALA A 121 5.01 -25.15 39.02
CA ALA A 121 5.65 -23.85 38.82
C ALA A 121 6.37 -23.77 37.47
N GLY A 122 7.12 -24.82 37.10
CA GLY A 122 7.83 -24.89 35.82
C GLY A 122 6.90 -24.85 34.60
N VAL A 123 5.81 -25.64 34.61
CA VAL A 123 4.82 -25.65 33.52
C VAL A 123 4.03 -24.34 33.48
N ALA A 124 3.65 -23.76 34.63
CA ALA A 124 2.98 -22.47 34.68
C ALA A 124 3.86 -21.35 34.11
N VAL A 125 5.15 -21.32 34.46
CA VAL A 125 6.12 -20.39 33.88
C VAL A 125 6.26 -20.62 32.37
N LEU A 126 6.37 -21.87 31.91
CA LEU A 126 6.48 -22.18 30.49
C LEU A 126 5.26 -21.68 29.69
N LEU A 127 4.04 -22.00 30.16
CA LEU A 127 2.80 -21.55 29.51
C LEU A 127 2.67 -20.02 29.56
N ALA A 128 3.00 -19.39 30.68
CA ALA A 128 2.98 -17.94 30.81
C ALA A 128 4.01 -17.26 29.89
N LEU A 129 5.19 -17.85 29.68
CA LEU A 129 6.19 -17.35 28.73
C LEU A 129 5.67 -17.41 27.29
N LEU A 130 5.00 -18.51 26.91
CA LEU A 130 4.41 -18.65 25.57
C LEU A 130 3.28 -17.62 25.34
N ILE A 131 2.39 -17.46 26.32
CA ILE A 131 1.31 -16.46 26.27
C ILE A 131 1.90 -15.05 26.19
N ALA A 132 2.83 -14.70 27.09
CA ALA A 132 3.44 -13.38 27.13
C ALA A 132 4.19 -13.07 25.83
N ALA A 133 4.92 -14.03 25.27
CA ALA A 133 5.63 -13.87 24.00
C ALA A 133 4.67 -13.58 22.83
N GLY A 134 3.47 -14.18 22.80
CA GLY A 134 2.44 -13.89 21.80
C GLY A 134 1.86 -12.48 21.94
N GLU A 135 1.62 -12.04 23.18
CA GLU A 135 0.96 -10.76 23.47
C GLU A 135 1.90 -9.53 23.38
N VAL A 136 3.22 -9.70 23.38
CA VAL A 136 4.17 -8.56 23.23
C VAL A 136 3.92 -7.78 21.94
N SER A 137 3.43 -8.43 20.89
CA SER A 137 3.13 -7.79 19.60
C SER A 137 2.05 -6.70 19.71
N ASN A 138 1.19 -6.74 20.73
CA ASN A 138 0.12 -5.76 21.00
C ASN A 138 0.60 -4.48 21.70
N TRP A 139 1.91 -4.26 21.85
CA TRP A 139 2.49 -3.07 22.50
C TRP A 139 1.93 -1.76 21.93
N ASP A 140 1.80 -1.67 20.61
CA ASP A 140 1.32 -0.48 19.90
C ASP A 140 -0.17 -0.21 20.22
N ILE A 141 -1.02 -1.24 20.19
CA ILE A 141 -2.45 -1.13 20.52
C ILE A 141 -2.64 -0.61 21.96
N VAL A 142 -1.82 -1.10 22.90
CA VAL A 142 -1.83 -0.64 24.30
C VAL A 142 -1.39 0.82 24.43
N LEU A 143 -0.31 1.22 23.74
CA LEU A 143 0.12 2.62 23.77
C LEU A 143 -0.93 3.56 23.17
N ARG A 144 -1.51 3.18 22.02
CA ARG A 144 -2.58 3.96 21.39
C ARG A 144 -3.80 4.14 22.29
N PHE A 145 -4.17 3.12 23.07
CA PHE A 145 -5.22 3.23 24.08
C PHE A 145 -4.86 4.18 25.24
N LEU A 146 -3.64 4.11 25.76
CA LEU A 146 -3.21 4.95 26.88
C LEU A 146 -3.13 6.43 26.51
N TYR A 147 -2.71 6.74 25.27
CA TYR A 147 -2.50 8.11 24.78
C TYR A 147 -3.62 8.62 23.85
N GLN A 148 -4.73 7.89 23.76
CA GLN A 148 -5.81 8.15 22.80
C GLN A 148 -6.31 9.60 22.78
N VAL A 149 -6.71 10.04 21.59
CA VAL A 149 -7.42 11.31 21.36
C VAL A 149 -8.84 11.03 20.89
N PRO A 150 -9.82 11.90 21.21
CA PRO A 150 -11.15 11.78 20.62
C PRO A 150 -11.07 12.00 19.11
N PHE A 151 -11.84 11.22 18.35
CA PHE A 151 -11.99 11.43 16.91
C PHE A 151 -12.87 12.67 16.65
N GLY A 152 -13.92 12.87 17.47
CA GLY A 152 -14.81 14.04 17.42
C GLY A 152 -16.17 13.76 16.79
N GLU A 153 -16.41 12.53 16.34
CA GLU A 153 -17.68 12.10 15.74
C GLU A 153 -18.10 10.74 16.24
N ARG A 154 -19.42 10.50 16.21
CA ARG A 154 -20.05 9.33 16.82
C ARG A 154 -20.55 8.37 15.76
N ASP A 155 -20.50 7.08 16.09
CA ASP A 155 -21.12 6.05 15.28
C ASP A 155 -22.66 6.17 15.33
N PRO A 156 -23.36 5.86 14.23
CA PRO A 156 -24.80 6.08 14.13
C PRO A 156 -25.66 5.07 14.91
N VAL A 157 -25.09 3.93 15.36
CA VAL A 157 -25.86 2.84 16.01
C VAL A 157 -25.77 2.92 17.54
N PHE A 158 -24.57 3.05 18.08
CA PHE A 158 -24.27 3.02 19.52
C PHE A 158 -23.95 4.41 20.09
N GLY A 159 -23.75 5.43 19.25
CA GLY A 159 -23.47 6.81 19.68
C GLY A 159 -22.11 6.97 20.39
N LYS A 160 -21.18 6.05 20.18
CA LYS A 160 -19.79 6.08 20.69
C LYS A 160 -18.91 6.87 19.73
N ASP A 161 -17.96 7.61 20.29
CA ASP A 161 -16.95 8.29 19.47
C ASP A 161 -16.17 7.27 18.64
N ILE A 162 -15.85 7.59 17.38
CA ILE A 162 -15.08 6.70 16.49
C ILE A 162 -13.72 6.34 17.12
N GLY A 163 -13.14 7.20 17.96
CA GLY A 163 -11.93 6.93 18.73
C GLY A 163 -12.06 5.75 19.70
N PHE A 164 -13.26 5.43 20.20
CA PHE A 164 -13.50 4.20 20.97
C PHE A 164 -13.17 2.96 20.14
N TYR A 165 -13.58 2.95 18.87
CA TYR A 165 -13.35 1.83 17.95
C TYR A 165 -11.89 1.76 17.52
N LEU A 166 -11.26 2.90 17.22
CA LEU A 166 -9.86 2.94 16.78
C LEU A 166 -8.87 2.56 17.89
N PHE A 167 -9.14 2.93 19.15
CA PHE A 167 -8.14 2.83 20.23
C PHE A 167 -8.55 1.90 21.38
N SER A 168 -9.81 1.94 21.83
CA SER A 168 -10.25 1.20 23.02
C SER A 168 -10.74 -0.22 22.73
N LEU A 169 -11.57 -0.39 21.70
CA LEU A 169 -12.11 -1.71 21.30
C LEU A 169 -11.02 -2.76 21.03
N PRO A 170 -9.91 -2.44 20.32
CA PRO A 170 -8.86 -3.43 20.04
C PRO A 170 -8.19 -3.93 21.32
N VAL A 171 -7.97 -3.05 22.31
CA VAL A 171 -7.44 -3.45 23.63
C VAL A 171 -8.41 -4.37 24.35
N TYR A 172 -9.71 -4.08 24.34
CA TYR A 172 -10.69 -4.95 25.00
C TYR A 172 -10.80 -6.32 24.34
N VAL A 173 -10.69 -6.40 23.01
CA VAL A 173 -10.64 -7.66 22.27
C VAL A 173 -9.35 -8.43 22.60
N ALA A 174 -8.19 -7.77 22.62
CA ALA A 174 -6.93 -8.39 23.02
C ALA A 174 -6.97 -8.90 24.46
N LEU A 175 -7.48 -8.10 25.40
CA LEU A 175 -7.64 -8.46 26.81
C LEU A 175 -8.55 -9.68 26.99
N LYS A 176 -9.70 -9.72 26.30
CA LYS A 176 -10.61 -10.87 26.28
C LYS A 176 -9.88 -12.13 25.77
N ASN A 177 -9.16 -12.03 24.66
CA ASN A 177 -8.47 -13.17 24.06
C ASN A 177 -7.37 -13.71 24.99
N TRP A 178 -6.60 -12.81 25.61
CA TRP A 178 -5.60 -13.16 26.61
C TRP A 178 -6.23 -13.85 27.84
N LEU A 179 -7.33 -13.32 28.39
CA LEU A 179 -8.04 -13.94 29.52
C LEU A 179 -8.51 -15.35 29.17
N LEU A 180 -9.04 -15.58 27.96
CA LEU A 180 -9.45 -16.91 27.50
C LEU A 180 -8.26 -17.87 27.38
N GLN A 181 -7.10 -17.41 26.89
CA GLN A 181 -5.88 -18.23 26.85
C GLN A 181 -5.38 -18.61 28.25
N VAL A 182 -5.37 -17.67 29.20
CA VAL A 182 -4.98 -17.92 30.59
C VAL A 182 -5.92 -18.91 31.26
N LEU A 183 -7.24 -18.80 31.03
CA LEU A 183 -8.22 -19.75 31.53
C LEU A 183 -8.06 -21.14 30.92
N PHE A 184 -7.81 -21.20 29.61
CA PHE A 184 -7.54 -22.45 28.93
C PHE A 184 -6.27 -23.12 29.47
N GLY A 185 -5.17 -22.39 29.60
CA GLY A 185 -3.92 -22.89 30.19
C GLY A 185 -4.12 -23.34 31.65
N SER A 186 -4.91 -22.60 32.43
CA SER A 186 -5.27 -22.97 33.80
C SER A 186 -6.08 -24.26 33.87
N ALA A 187 -7.01 -24.47 32.94
CA ALA A 187 -7.83 -25.67 32.84
C ALA A 187 -7.01 -26.89 32.38
N VAL A 188 -6.13 -26.72 31.40
CA VAL A 188 -5.22 -27.77 30.92
C VAL A 188 -4.29 -28.22 32.05
N LEU A 189 -3.64 -27.29 32.76
CA LEU A 189 -2.74 -27.63 33.85
C LEU A 189 -3.49 -28.30 35.01
N ALA A 190 -4.65 -27.77 35.41
CA ALA A 190 -5.47 -28.38 36.44
C ALA A 190 -5.94 -29.79 36.03
N GLY A 191 -6.40 -29.96 34.79
CA GLY A 191 -6.83 -31.24 34.22
C GLY A 191 -5.70 -32.26 34.21
N ALA A 192 -4.50 -31.87 33.78
CA ALA A 192 -3.32 -32.73 33.80
C ALA A 192 -2.95 -33.18 35.23
N VAL A 193 -3.00 -32.26 36.21
CA VAL A 193 -2.72 -32.59 37.62
C VAL A 193 -3.74 -33.58 38.18
N TYR A 194 -5.04 -33.40 37.90
CA TYR A 194 -6.07 -34.35 38.33
C TYR A 194 -6.00 -35.70 37.59
N GLY A 195 -5.71 -35.68 36.29
CA GLY A 195 -5.57 -36.89 35.47
C GLY A 195 -4.41 -37.77 35.92
N LEU A 196 -3.20 -37.18 36.06
CA LEU A 196 -2.01 -37.88 36.52
C LEU A 196 -2.10 -38.36 37.99
N ARG A 197 -3.07 -37.87 38.76
CA ARG A 197 -3.35 -38.34 40.13
C ARG A 197 -4.51 -39.34 40.20
N GLY A 198 -5.04 -39.78 39.06
CA GLY A 198 -6.14 -40.76 38.99
C GLY A 198 -7.50 -40.22 39.42
N ASP A 199 -7.64 -38.89 39.57
CA ASP A 199 -8.91 -38.25 39.95
C ASP A 199 -9.88 -38.09 38.75
N LEU A 200 -9.41 -38.45 37.54
CA LEU A 200 -10.17 -38.58 36.29
C LEU A 200 -10.23 -40.05 35.83
N ALA A 201 -10.58 -40.99 36.71
CA ALA A 201 -10.66 -42.40 36.33
C ALA A 201 -11.87 -42.67 35.41
N THR A 202 -11.60 -43.01 34.13
CA THR A 202 -12.61 -43.38 33.12
C THR A 202 -13.04 -44.85 33.18
N GLY A 203 -12.43 -45.66 34.04
CA GLY A 203 -12.51 -47.13 34.00
C GLY A 203 -13.82 -47.80 34.47
N LYS A 204 -14.70 -47.13 35.24
CA LYS A 204 -16.04 -47.69 35.57
C LYS A 204 -17.15 -46.64 35.54
N PRO A 205 -18.35 -46.98 35.04
CA PRO A 205 -19.55 -46.21 35.30
C PRO A 205 -19.95 -46.30 36.79
N PRO A 206 -20.48 -45.21 37.37
CA PRO A 206 -20.54 -43.90 36.75
C PRO A 206 -19.13 -43.29 36.65
N HIS A 207 -18.80 -42.61 35.54
CA HIS A 207 -17.58 -41.83 35.43
C HIS A 207 -17.60 -40.76 36.53
N VAL A 208 -16.89 -40.98 37.64
CA VAL A 208 -16.93 -40.07 38.78
C VAL A 208 -15.72 -39.14 38.70
N LEU A 209 -15.95 -37.92 38.21
CA LEU A 209 -15.03 -36.81 38.48
C LEU A 209 -14.87 -36.68 40.01
N SER A 210 -13.63 -36.63 40.50
CA SER A 210 -13.41 -36.42 41.94
C SER A 210 -14.12 -35.14 42.40
N ARG A 211 -14.65 -35.12 43.64
CA ARG A 211 -15.35 -33.94 44.17
C ARG A 211 -14.52 -32.66 44.05
N ALA A 212 -13.21 -32.78 44.26
CA ALA A 212 -12.26 -31.68 44.12
C ALA A 212 -12.12 -31.22 42.66
N ALA A 213 -11.94 -32.16 41.72
CA ALA A 213 -11.87 -31.88 40.30
C ALA A 213 -13.17 -31.23 39.78
N ALA A 214 -14.34 -31.70 40.24
CA ALA A 214 -15.64 -31.13 39.89
C ALA A 214 -15.81 -29.69 40.40
N THR A 215 -15.40 -29.41 41.65
CA THR A 215 -15.47 -28.05 42.21
C THR A 215 -14.51 -27.09 41.52
N HIS A 216 -13.27 -27.51 41.25
CA HIS A 216 -12.28 -26.66 40.60
C HIS A 216 -12.62 -26.42 39.13
N GLY A 217 -13.01 -27.47 38.41
CA GLY A 217 -13.51 -27.36 37.04
C GLY A 217 -14.74 -26.47 36.94
N SER A 218 -15.67 -26.55 37.89
CA SER A 218 -16.84 -25.66 37.93
C SER A 218 -16.47 -24.20 38.22
N ALA A 219 -15.44 -23.94 39.03
CA ALA A 219 -14.94 -22.59 39.28
C ALA A 219 -14.31 -21.96 38.03
N LEU A 220 -13.45 -22.71 37.33
CA LEU A 220 -12.82 -22.29 36.07
C LEU A 220 -13.87 -22.12 34.97
N LEU A 221 -14.85 -23.02 34.88
CA LEU A 221 -15.95 -22.91 33.91
C LEU A 221 -16.85 -21.69 34.19
N GLY A 222 -17.11 -21.39 35.47
CA GLY A 222 -17.87 -20.19 35.83
C GLY A 222 -17.13 -18.91 35.40
N LEU A 223 -15.82 -18.83 35.61
CA LEU A 223 -15.01 -17.71 35.15
C LEU A 223 -14.92 -17.65 33.61
N PHE A 224 -14.83 -18.79 32.94
CA PHE A 224 -14.91 -18.88 31.48
C PHE A 224 -16.22 -18.31 30.95
N PHE A 225 -17.37 -18.68 31.54
CA PHE A 225 -18.65 -18.13 31.12
C PHE A 225 -18.78 -16.64 31.41
N LEU A 226 -18.17 -16.13 32.47
CA LEU A 226 -18.13 -14.69 32.75
C LEU A 226 -17.32 -13.94 31.68
N VAL A 227 -16.14 -14.45 31.31
CA VAL A 227 -15.35 -13.88 30.22
C VAL A 227 -16.09 -14.01 28.88
N LYS A 228 -16.84 -15.09 28.67
CA LYS A 228 -17.72 -15.25 27.49
C LYS A 228 -18.92 -14.30 27.50
N ALA A 229 -19.48 -13.95 28.64
CA ALA A 229 -20.48 -12.88 28.71
C ALA A 229 -19.87 -11.54 28.28
N GLY A 230 -18.65 -11.23 28.76
CA GLY A 230 -17.88 -10.07 28.29
C GLY A 230 -17.56 -10.13 26.80
N SER A 231 -17.29 -11.33 26.27
CA SER A 231 -17.14 -11.57 24.82
C SER A 231 -18.37 -11.13 24.05
N TYR A 232 -19.54 -11.67 24.37
CA TYR A 232 -20.78 -11.32 23.68
C TYR A 232 -21.12 -9.84 23.82
N TRP A 233 -20.77 -9.21 24.94
CA TRP A 233 -20.93 -7.77 25.11
C TRP A 233 -20.08 -6.95 24.14
N LEU A 234 -18.83 -7.38 23.88
CA LEU A 234 -17.94 -6.78 22.87
C LEU A 234 -18.38 -7.10 21.45
N ASP A 235 -18.88 -8.32 21.20
CA ASP A 235 -19.30 -8.78 19.88
C ASP A 235 -20.42 -7.87 19.30
N ARG A 236 -21.21 -7.20 20.15
CA ARG A 236 -22.19 -6.17 19.73
C ARG A 236 -21.55 -5.01 18.94
N PHE A 237 -20.35 -4.57 19.34
CA PHE A 237 -19.63 -3.52 18.61
C PHE A 237 -18.96 -4.04 17.35
N LEU A 238 -18.68 -5.35 17.28
CA LEU A 238 -18.10 -5.99 16.10
C LEU A 238 -19.11 -6.15 14.95
N LEU A 239 -20.41 -6.03 15.23
CA LEU A 239 -21.47 -5.99 14.19
C LEU A 239 -21.22 -4.88 13.16
N LEU A 240 -20.54 -3.79 13.54
CA LEU A 240 -20.24 -2.67 12.64
C LEU A 240 -19.18 -2.99 11.56
N TYR A 241 -18.62 -4.20 11.56
CA TYR A 241 -17.59 -4.66 10.63
C TYR A 241 -18.03 -5.87 9.79
N GLY A 242 -19.26 -6.35 9.98
CA GLY A 242 -19.81 -7.47 9.21
C GLY A 242 -19.99 -7.13 7.74
N ASP A 243 -19.82 -8.11 6.86
CA ASP A 243 -20.18 -8.01 5.45
C ASP A 243 -21.48 -8.78 5.22
N ASN A 244 -22.54 -8.06 4.87
CA ASN A 244 -23.86 -8.63 4.63
C ASN A 244 -24.12 -9.00 3.15
N GLY A 245 -23.12 -8.81 2.28
CA GLY A 245 -23.18 -9.02 0.84
C GLY A 245 -23.67 -7.81 0.03
N VAL A 246 -24.21 -6.78 0.68
CA VAL A 246 -24.61 -5.50 0.07
C VAL A 246 -23.57 -4.42 0.41
N VAL A 247 -23.30 -4.23 1.70
CA VAL A 247 -22.37 -3.25 2.27
C VAL A 247 -21.68 -3.80 3.51
N VAL A 248 -20.53 -3.22 3.86
CA VAL A 248 -19.87 -3.50 5.15
C VAL A 248 -20.46 -2.61 6.24
N GLY A 249 -20.88 -3.23 7.34
CA GLY A 249 -21.53 -2.56 8.46
C GLY A 249 -22.64 -3.38 9.07
N ALA A 250 -23.19 -2.92 10.20
CA ALA A 250 -24.34 -3.59 10.79
C ALA A 250 -25.57 -3.40 9.90
N SER A 251 -26.19 -4.52 9.53
CA SER A 251 -27.41 -4.61 8.72
C SER A 251 -28.69 -4.44 9.53
N TYR A 252 -29.83 -4.41 8.85
CA TYR A 252 -31.14 -4.41 9.51
C TYR A 252 -31.31 -5.62 10.44
N THR A 253 -30.90 -6.81 9.99
CA THR A 253 -30.96 -8.05 10.78
C THR A 253 -30.03 -7.97 11.99
N ASP A 254 -28.83 -7.39 11.84
CA ASP A 254 -27.86 -7.35 12.93
C ASP A 254 -28.38 -6.47 14.07
N VAL A 255 -29.00 -5.34 13.75
CA VAL A 255 -29.54 -4.41 14.76
C VAL A 255 -30.83 -4.91 15.40
N HIS A 256 -31.76 -5.49 14.63
CA HIS A 256 -33.08 -5.86 15.14
C HIS A 256 -33.16 -7.29 15.65
N VAL A 257 -32.25 -8.17 15.24
CA VAL A 257 -32.25 -9.59 15.60
C VAL A 257 -30.98 -9.98 16.33
N GLU A 258 -29.81 -9.77 15.74
CA GLU A 258 -28.55 -10.26 16.32
C GLU A 258 -28.20 -9.53 17.62
N LEU A 259 -28.40 -8.21 17.68
CA LEU A 259 -28.14 -7.42 18.88
C LEU A 259 -29.00 -7.87 20.09
N PRO A 260 -30.33 -8.06 19.98
CA PRO A 260 -31.13 -8.72 21.03
C PRO A 260 -30.67 -10.15 21.37
N VAL A 261 -30.29 -10.95 20.37
CA VAL A 261 -29.73 -12.29 20.59
C VAL A 261 -28.45 -12.23 21.42
N LEU A 262 -27.55 -11.30 21.13
CA LEU A 262 -26.32 -11.11 21.91
C LEU A 262 -26.65 -10.74 23.36
N TRP A 263 -27.65 -9.88 23.60
CA TRP A 263 -28.12 -9.59 24.97
C TRP A 263 -28.66 -10.84 25.68
N LEU A 264 -29.42 -11.70 24.99
CA LEU A 264 -29.87 -12.97 25.51
C LEU A 264 -28.68 -13.88 25.86
N LEU A 265 -27.70 -14.02 24.96
CA LEU A 265 -26.51 -14.84 25.16
C LEU A 265 -25.63 -14.32 26.32
N ILE A 266 -25.54 -13.01 26.52
CA ILE A 266 -24.91 -12.42 27.71
C ILE A 266 -25.63 -12.89 28.96
N GLY A 267 -26.97 -12.80 29.01
CA GLY A 267 -27.77 -13.26 30.14
C GLY A 267 -27.61 -14.76 30.41
N LEU A 268 -27.64 -15.58 29.36
CA LEU A 268 -27.42 -17.03 29.46
C LEU A 268 -26.00 -17.37 29.95
N ALA A 269 -24.98 -16.67 29.47
CA ALA A 269 -23.60 -16.86 29.91
C ALA A 269 -23.40 -16.43 31.37
N ILE A 270 -23.99 -15.32 31.81
CA ILE A 270 -23.99 -14.92 33.23
C ILE A 270 -24.71 -15.97 34.08
N GLY A 271 -25.89 -16.44 33.64
CA GLY A 271 -26.63 -17.50 34.31
C GLY A 271 -25.80 -18.80 34.41
N ALA A 272 -25.15 -19.22 33.33
CA ALA A 272 -24.26 -20.38 33.30
C ALA A 272 -23.03 -20.21 34.21
N SER A 273 -22.52 -18.98 34.33
CA SER A 273 -21.45 -18.64 35.28
C SER A 273 -21.90 -18.88 36.72
N VAL A 274 -23.05 -18.30 37.09
CA VAL A 274 -23.65 -18.45 38.44
C VAL A 274 -23.99 -19.91 38.74
N VAL A 275 -24.57 -20.64 37.79
CA VAL A 275 -24.91 -22.07 37.93
C VAL A 275 -23.66 -22.92 38.10
N SER A 276 -22.57 -22.61 37.38
CA SER A 276 -21.29 -23.30 37.54
C SER A 276 -20.71 -23.08 38.94
N TRP A 277 -20.76 -21.86 39.46
CA TRP A 277 -20.34 -21.59 40.84
C TRP A 277 -21.27 -22.20 41.90
N ALA A 278 -22.59 -22.23 41.67
CA ALA A 278 -23.53 -22.94 42.54
C ALA A 278 -23.26 -24.45 42.54
N ASN A 279 -22.85 -25.02 41.41
CA ASN A 279 -22.45 -26.42 41.30
C ASN A 279 -21.18 -26.75 42.11
N MET A 280 -20.40 -25.76 42.58
CA MET A 280 -19.34 -26.03 43.57
C MET A 280 -19.90 -26.65 44.86
N ARG A 281 -21.20 -26.44 45.14
CA ARG A 281 -21.91 -27.02 46.30
C ARG A 281 -22.59 -28.35 45.98
N TRP A 282 -23.16 -28.50 44.78
CA TRP A 282 -23.92 -29.69 44.35
C TRP A 282 -23.07 -30.79 43.71
N ARG A 283 -21.89 -30.45 43.19
CA ARG A 283 -20.80 -31.37 42.81
C ARG A 283 -21.18 -32.40 41.76
N SER A 284 -21.99 -32.00 40.77
CA SER A 284 -22.40 -32.86 39.64
C SER A 284 -21.75 -32.40 38.34
N TYR A 285 -21.36 -33.32 37.45
CA TYR A 285 -20.84 -32.98 36.12
C TYR A 285 -21.98 -32.61 35.14
N ARG A 286 -23.22 -33.06 35.41
CA ARG A 286 -24.37 -32.87 34.52
C ARG A 286 -24.78 -31.40 34.41
N ILE A 287 -24.65 -30.63 35.50
CA ILE A 287 -25.05 -29.23 35.55
C ILE A 287 -24.11 -28.35 34.70
N PRO A 288 -22.77 -28.41 34.85
CA PRO A 288 -21.81 -27.80 33.94
C PRO A 288 -22.00 -28.21 32.47
N ALA A 289 -22.20 -29.51 32.21
CA ALA A 289 -22.41 -30.00 30.84
C ALA A 289 -23.70 -29.44 30.22
N ALA A 290 -24.79 -29.37 30.99
CA ALA A 290 -26.03 -28.75 30.56
C ALA A 290 -25.87 -27.24 30.34
N ALA A 291 -25.10 -26.53 31.18
CA ALA A 291 -24.81 -25.11 31.00
C ALA A 291 -24.00 -24.84 29.71
N VAL A 292 -22.99 -25.67 29.42
CA VAL A 292 -22.24 -25.64 28.15
C VAL A 292 -23.17 -25.89 26.97
N LEU A 293 -23.94 -26.98 27.00
CA LEU A 293 -24.89 -27.29 25.93
C LEU A 293 -25.90 -26.15 25.74
N LEU A 294 -26.40 -25.57 26.82
CA LEU A 294 -27.38 -24.49 26.77
C LEU A 294 -26.77 -23.23 26.17
N VAL A 295 -25.62 -22.76 26.62
CA VAL A 295 -25.02 -21.52 26.09
C VAL A 295 -24.57 -21.71 24.64
N PHE A 296 -23.81 -22.75 24.34
CA PHE A 296 -23.27 -22.97 23.00
C PHE A 296 -24.32 -23.50 22.02
N GLY A 297 -25.23 -24.37 22.47
CA GLY A 297 -26.36 -24.80 21.67
C GLY A 297 -27.29 -23.63 21.34
N SER A 298 -27.59 -22.77 22.32
CA SER A 298 -28.35 -21.55 22.08
C SER A 298 -27.60 -20.58 21.18
N SER A 299 -26.27 -20.44 21.30
CA SER A 299 -25.52 -19.55 20.40
C SER A 299 -25.57 -20.04 18.96
N VAL A 300 -25.47 -21.34 18.70
CA VAL A 300 -25.60 -21.87 17.33
C VAL A 300 -27.00 -21.58 16.78
N VAL A 301 -28.05 -21.86 17.57
CA VAL A 301 -29.43 -21.66 17.12
C VAL A 301 -29.75 -20.18 16.89
N PHE A 302 -29.47 -19.34 17.89
CA PHE A 302 -29.88 -17.93 17.85
C PHE A 302 -28.93 -17.02 17.08
N ALA A 303 -27.64 -17.33 16.99
CA ALA A 303 -26.69 -16.49 16.25
C ALA A 303 -26.46 -16.95 14.81
N ALA A 304 -26.63 -18.24 14.48
CA ALA A 304 -26.44 -18.72 13.11
C ALA A 304 -27.76 -18.99 12.39
N ILE A 305 -28.69 -19.72 13.02
CA ILE A 305 -29.90 -20.20 12.32
C ILE A 305 -30.96 -19.09 12.25
N TYR A 306 -31.28 -18.46 13.39
CA TYR A 306 -32.34 -17.47 13.46
C TYR A 306 -32.09 -16.22 12.58
N PRO A 307 -30.90 -15.57 12.59
CA PRO A 307 -30.65 -14.39 11.78
C PRO A 307 -30.63 -14.74 10.29
N ALA A 308 -30.07 -15.90 9.91
CA ALA A 308 -30.07 -16.37 8.53
C ALA A 308 -31.50 -16.60 7.99
N MET A 309 -32.38 -17.18 8.80
CA MET A 309 -33.80 -17.33 8.44
C MET A 309 -34.50 -15.97 8.33
N PHE A 310 -34.28 -15.07 9.29
CA PHE A 310 -34.88 -13.74 9.26
C PHE A 310 -34.42 -12.93 8.03
N GLN A 311 -33.12 -12.96 7.72
CA GLN A 311 -32.57 -12.32 6.52
C GLN A 311 -33.21 -12.91 5.26
N ARG A 312 -33.34 -14.23 5.16
CA ARG A 312 -33.87 -14.90 3.95
C ARG A 312 -35.35 -14.64 3.73
N PHE A 313 -36.17 -14.65 4.78
CA PHE A 313 -37.62 -14.63 4.64
C PHE A 313 -38.26 -13.26 4.88
N TYR A 314 -37.62 -12.35 5.64
CA TYR A 314 -38.15 -11.03 5.95
C TYR A 314 -37.39 -9.90 5.26
N VAL A 315 -36.05 -9.92 5.35
CA VAL A 315 -35.23 -8.82 4.82
C VAL A 315 -35.10 -8.91 3.30
N LYS A 316 -34.61 -10.03 2.75
CA LYS A 316 -34.38 -10.18 1.30
C LYS A 316 -35.56 -9.80 0.40
N PRO A 317 -36.83 -10.12 0.73
CA PRO A 317 -37.98 -9.68 -0.07
C PRO A 317 -38.18 -8.15 -0.15
N SER A 318 -37.68 -7.40 0.84
CA SER A 318 -37.78 -5.93 0.90
C SER A 318 -36.44 -5.28 1.29
N GLU A 319 -35.33 -5.83 0.78
CA GLU A 319 -33.97 -5.56 1.23
C GLU A 319 -33.61 -4.09 1.04
N LEU A 320 -33.87 -3.52 -0.15
CA LEU A 320 -33.57 -2.12 -0.44
C LEU A 320 -34.17 -1.18 0.61
N ARG A 321 -35.47 -1.31 0.93
CA ARG A 321 -36.15 -0.43 1.89
C ARG A 321 -35.61 -0.59 3.32
N LEU A 322 -35.34 -1.82 3.74
CA LEU A 322 -34.88 -2.09 5.12
C LEU A 322 -33.39 -1.76 5.32
N GLU A 323 -32.57 -1.93 4.27
CA GLU A 323 -31.13 -1.70 4.32
C GLU A 323 -30.72 -0.26 3.96
N THR A 324 -31.61 0.55 3.36
CA THR A 324 -31.34 1.96 2.98
C THR A 324 -30.57 2.76 4.04
N PRO A 325 -31.00 2.86 5.32
CA PRO A 325 -30.28 3.66 6.32
C PRO A 325 -28.88 3.10 6.63
N TYR A 326 -28.68 1.78 6.52
CA TYR A 326 -27.38 1.15 6.76
C TYR A 326 -26.43 1.33 5.56
N ILE A 327 -26.98 1.37 4.35
CA ILE A 327 -26.25 1.74 3.13
C ILE A 327 -25.80 3.21 3.23
N GLU A 328 -26.66 4.13 3.68
CA GLU A 328 -26.29 5.54 3.89
C GLU A 328 -25.12 5.69 4.89
N HIS A 329 -25.18 4.97 6.02
CA HIS A 329 -24.10 4.97 7.00
C HIS A 329 -22.78 4.44 6.42
N ASN A 330 -22.84 3.33 5.68
CA ASN A 330 -21.67 2.76 5.01
C ASN A 330 -21.07 3.72 3.98
N ILE A 331 -21.90 4.35 3.12
CA ILE A 331 -21.45 5.34 2.13
C ILE A 331 -20.76 6.51 2.84
N ALA A 332 -21.41 7.10 3.85
CA ALA A 332 -20.88 8.25 4.56
C ALA A 332 -19.56 7.95 5.29
N LEU A 333 -19.50 6.84 6.03
CA LEU A 333 -18.33 6.46 6.84
C LEU A 333 -17.18 5.92 6.00
N THR A 334 -17.44 5.21 4.89
CA THR A 334 -16.39 4.83 3.93
C THR A 334 -15.82 6.06 3.23
N ARG A 335 -16.68 6.95 2.71
CA ARG A 335 -16.23 8.21 2.09
C ARG A 335 -15.40 9.05 3.06
N LYS A 336 -15.77 9.02 4.34
CA LYS A 336 -15.02 9.71 5.39
C LYS A 336 -13.68 9.05 5.69
N ALA A 337 -13.63 7.74 5.94
CA ALA A 337 -12.41 7.02 6.30
C ALA A 337 -11.28 7.19 5.30
N TYR A 338 -11.63 7.30 4.01
CA TYR A 338 -10.68 7.45 2.89
C TYR A 338 -10.57 8.89 2.36
N GLY A 339 -11.35 9.85 2.88
CA GLY A 339 -11.31 11.25 2.44
C GLY A 339 -12.01 11.52 1.09
N LEU A 340 -12.84 10.60 0.63
CA LEU A 340 -13.57 10.71 -0.64
C LEU A 340 -14.64 11.81 -0.62
N ALA A 341 -15.15 12.15 0.56
CA ALA A 341 -16.12 13.24 0.71
C ALA A 341 -15.55 14.63 0.37
N GLN A 342 -14.22 14.77 0.36
CA GLN A 342 -13.53 16.03 0.04
C GLN A 342 -13.23 16.17 -1.46
N ILE A 343 -13.53 15.14 -2.27
CA ILE A 343 -13.29 15.15 -3.71
C ILE A 343 -14.27 16.12 -4.38
N ALA A 344 -13.73 17.16 -5.02
CA ALA A 344 -14.54 18.14 -5.72
C ALA A 344 -14.97 17.61 -7.09
N VAL A 345 -16.28 17.57 -7.36
CA VAL A 345 -16.80 17.17 -8.67
C VAL A 345 -17.01 18.42 -9.53
N ARG A 346 -16.41 18.47 -10.72
CA ARG A 346 -16.54 19.57 -11.69
C ARG A 346 -17.03 19.02 -13.04
N PRO A 347 -18.03 19.64 -13.69
CA PRO A 347 -18.41 19.23 -15.04
C PRO A 347 -17.32 19.61 -16.05
N PHE A 348 -17.06 18.74 -17.02
CA PHE A 348 -16.14 18.97 -18.12
C PHE A 348 -16.87 18.81 -19.46
N ALA A 349 -16.97 19.88 -20.24
CA ALA A 349 -17.88 19.92 -21.39
C ALA A 349 -17.46 19.05 -22.60
N ALA A 350 -16.20 18.59 -22.64
CA ALA A 350 -15.60 17.80 -23.72
C ALA A 350 -15.97 18.33 -25.13
N GLN A 351 -15.56 19.56 -25.40
CA GLN A 351 -15.80 20.24 -26.67
C GLN A 351 -14.68 19.95 -27.67
N GLN A 352 -15.02 19.90 -28.95
CA GLN A 352 -14.05 19.78 -30.05
C GLN A 352 -13.59 21.18 -30.52
N GLY A 353 -12.93 21.93 -29.64
CA GLY A 353 -12.48 23.32 -29.90
C GLY A 353 -10.96 23.53 -29.92
N LEU A 354 -10.17 22.49 -29.67
CA LEU A 354 -8.71 22.58 -29.61
C LEU A 354 -8.15 23.08 -30.95
N ASN A 355 -7.33 24.12 -30.89
CA ASN A 355 -6.65 24.72 -32.04
C ASN A 355 -5.22 25.15 -31.65
N LEU A 356 -4.43 25.60 -32.63
CA LEU A 356 -3.05 26.00 -32.40
C LEU A 356 -2.90 27.14 -31.36
N ALA A 357 -3.85 28.08 -31.30
CA ALA A 357 -3.81 29.16 -30.31
C ALA A 357 -4.07 28.64 -28.88
N SER A 358 -4.98 27.67 -28.71
CA SER A 358 -5.17 26.96 -27.45
C SER A 358 -3.89 26.21 -27.03
N LEU A 359 -3.19 25.56 -27.97
CA LEU A 359 -1.90 24.91 -27.65
C LEU A 359 -0.84 25.91 -27.19
N GLN A 360 -0.74 27.06 -27.87
CA GLN A 360 0.19 28.13 -27.50
C GLN A 360 -0.14 28.73 -26.12
N SER A 361 -1.42 28.89 -25.79
CA SER A 361 -1.85 29.40 -24.47
C SER A 361 -1.60 28.40 -23.34
N ASN A 362 -1.49 27.11 -23.66
CA ASN A 362 -1.21 26.01 -22.74
C ASN A 362 0.20 25.42 -22.94
N ARG A 363 1.17 26.24 -23.38
CA ARG A 363 2.54 25.81 -23.68
C ARG A 363 3.19 25.04 -22.52
N ALA A 364 2.95 25.47 -21.27
CA ALA A 364 3.43 24.77 -20.08
C ALA A 364 2.94 23.31 -19.97
N THR A 365 1.74 22.99 -20.46
CA THR A 365 1.26 21.60 -20.51
C THR A 365 1.94 20.84 -21.66
N ILE A 366 1.99 21.44 -22.86
CA ILE A 366 2.53 20.80 -24.07
C ILE A 366 4.01 20.44 -23.92
N GLU A 367 4.78 21.35 -23.36
CA GLU A 367 6.21 21.20 -23.14
C GLU A 367 6.58 20.19 -22.03
N ASN A 368 5.58 19.68 -21.32
CA ASN A 368 5.72 18.70 -20.24
C ASN A 368 4.92 17.41 -20.49
N ILE A 369 4.42 17.18 -21.72
CA ILE A 369 3.79 15.90 -22.07
C ILE A 369 4.85 14.80 -22.02
N ARG A 370 4.70 13.84 -21.09
CA ARG A 370 5.67 12.77 -20.92
C ARG A 370 5.74 11.88 -22.17
N LEU A 371 6.89 11.91 -22.85
CA LEU A 371 7.21 11.03 -23.98
C LEU A 371 8.10 9.87 -23.58
N TRP A 372 8.78 9.94 -22.44
CA TRP A 372 9.63 8.87 -21.92
C TRP A 372 8.87 8.02 -20.90
N ASP A 373 8.85 6.71 -21.13
CA ASP A 373 8.32 5.72 -20.20
C ASP A 373 9.43 5.16 -19.32
N LEU A 374 9.05 4.68 -18.13
CA LEU A 374 9.97 4.23 -17.10
C LEU A 374 10.95 3.16 -17.60
N GLN A 375 10.45 2.07 -18.18
CA GLN A 375 11.32 0.95 -18.58
C GLN A 375 12.26 1.30 -19.75
N PRO A 376 11.80 1.89 -20.88
CA PRO A 376 12.71 2.27 -21.96
C PRO A 376 13.76 3.31 -21.55
N LEU A 377 13.40 4.25 -20.66
CA LEU A 377 14.33 5.24 -20.16
C LEU A 377 15.39 4.62 -19.24
N MET A 378 14.99 3.70 -18.36
CA MET A 378 15.90 2.94 -17.49
C MET A 378 16.92 2.13 -18.28
N ASP A 379 16.48 1.39 -19.30
CA ASP A 379 17.37 0.63 -20.20
C ASP A 379 18.41 1.57 -20.85
N THR A 380 17.98 2.76 -21.25
CA THR A 380 18.85 3.79 -21.85
C THR A 380 19.82 4.40 -20.84
N TYR A 381 19.38 4.71 -19.62
CA TYR A 381 20.25 5.18 -18.54
C TYR A 381 21.31 4.15 -18.20
N ALA A 382 20.93 2.87 -18.09
CA ALA A 382 21.87 1.78 -17.83
C ALA A 382 22.98 1.76 -18.88
N GLN A 383 22.61 1.78 -20.16
CA GLN A 383 23.55 1.69 -21.26
C GLN A 383 24.46 2.92 -21.42
N LEU A 384 23.94 4.14 -21.15
CA LEU A 384 24.67 5.39 -21.39
C LEU A 384 25.42 5.89 -20.15
N GLN A 385 24.90 5.63 -18.95
CA GLN A 385 25.26 6.38 -17.74
C GLN A 385 25.65 5.51 -16.54
N GLU A 386 25.62 4.18 -16.62
CA GLU A 386 26.22 3.34 -15.56
C GLU A 386 27.75 3.50 -15.52
N ILE A 387 28.38 3.65 -16.70
CA ILE A 387 29.84 3.83 -16.90
C ILE A 387 30.68 2.61 -16.47
N ARG A 388 30.26 1.88 -15.42
CA ARG A 388 30.91 0.71 -14.83
C ARG A 388 29.87 -0.30 -14.37
N THR A 389 30.23 -1.58 -14.39
CA THR A 389 29.32 -2.70 -14.13
C THR A 389 28.79 -2.78 -12.69
N TYR A 390 29.41 -2.08 -11.74
CA TYR A 390 29.00 -2.08 -10.33
C TYR A 390 28.07 -0.91 -9.97
N TYR A 391 27.81 0.00 -10.90
CA TYR A 391 26.76 1.00 -10.73
C TYR A 391 25.49 0.50 -11.38
N ARG A 392 24.35 0.85 -10.78
CA ARG A 392 23.05 0.45 -11.26
C ARG A 392 22.01 1.52 -10.95
N PHE A 393 21.11 1.72 -11.89
CA PHE A 393 19.88 2.47 -11.66
C PHE A 393 18.79 1.48 -11.22
N LEU A 394 18.11 1.76 -10.10
CA LEU A 394 17.09 0.86 -9.54
C LEU A 394 15.67 1.29 -9.89
N SER A 395 15.44 2.60 -9.96
CA SER A 395 14.14 3.23 -10.19
C SER A 395 14.32 4.55 -10.94
N VAL A 396 13.27 5.03 -11.61
CA VAL A 396 13.23 6.39 -12.17
C VAL A 396 12.06 7.12 -11.53
N ASP A 397 12.39 8.27 -10.96
CA ASP A 397 11.45 9.16 -10.30
C ASP A 397 11.00 10.28 -11.24
N ILE A 398 9.76 10.72 -11.07
CA ILE A 398 9.20 11.86 -11.78
C ILE A 398 9.05 13.02 -10.80
N ASP A 399 9.60 14.17 -11.18
CA ASP A 399 9.59 15.38 -10.37
C ASP A 399 9.52 16.63 -11.27
N ARG A 400 9.48 17.80 -10.65
CA ARG A 400 9.36 19.10 -11.30
C ARG A 400 10.36 20.11 -10.76
N TYR A 401 10.92 20.92 -11.66
CA TYR A 401 11.89 21.94 -11.31
C TYR A 401 11.57 23.26 -12.03
N TRP A 402 11.87 24.36 -11.35
CA TRP A 402 11.97 25.67 -11.98
C TRP A 402 13.40 25.83 -12.51
N LEU A 403 13.57 25.55 -13.80
CA LEU A 403 14.85 25.64 -14.51
C LEU A 403 14.88 26.91 -15.36
N ASP A 404 16.05 27.23 -15.94
CA ASP A 404 16.17 28.36 -16.87
C ASP A 404 15.23 28.22 -18.08
N ALA A 405 14.90 26.98 -18.46
CA ALA A 405 13.95 26.63 -19.51
C ALA A 405 12.46 26.73 -19.08
N GLY A 406 12.19 27.21 -17.87
CA GLY A 406 10.86 27.34 -17.27
C GLY A 406 10.49 26.20 -16.31
N TYR A 407 9.19 26.06 -16.05
CA TYR A 407 8.66 24.99 -15.21
C TYR A 407 8.65 23.66 -15.98
N ARG A 408 9.55 22.75 -15.59
CA ARG A 408 9.83 21.52 -16.33
C ARG A 408 9.60 20.29 -15.47
N GLN A 409 8.91 19.32 -16.04
CA GLN A 409 8.85 17.97 -15.53
C GLN A 409 10.08 17.22 -16.02
N VAL A 410 10.72 16.52 -15.09
CA VAL A 410 11.93 15.74 -15.34
C VAL A 410 11.73 14.33 -14.81
N MET A 411 12.51 13.43 -15.39
CA MET A 411 12.74 12.08 -14.86
C MET A 411 14.17 12.02 -14.36
N LEU A 412 14.37 11.44 -13.18
CA LEU A 412 15.69 11.30 -12.58
C LEU A 412 15.90 9.95 -11.92
N SER A 413 17.16 9.52 -11.81
CA SER A 413 17.52 8.26 -11.18
C SER A 413 18.85 8.35 -10.47
N ALA A 414 18.92 7.81 -9.25
CA ALA A 414 20.14 7.73 -8.47
C ALA A 414 21.08 6.65 -9.02
N ARG A 415 22.36 6.98 -9.18
CA ARG A 415 23.38 6.00 -9.54
C ARG A 415 23.86 5.28 -8.28
N GLU A 416 23.22 4.17 -7.95
CA GLU A 416 23.54 3.37 -6.77
C GLU A 416 24.63 2.33 -7.05
N LEU A 417 25.31 1.91 -5.98
CA LEU A 417 26.33 0.87 -6.03
C LEU A 417 25.70 -0.50 -5.75
N ASP A 418 25.90 -1.45 -6.66
CA ASP A 418 25.53 -2.86 -6.49
C ASP A 418 26.79 -3.72 -6.39
N THR A 419 27.15 -4.07 -5.16
CA THR A 419 28.35 -4.89 -4.90
C THR A 419 28.25 -6.31 -5.43
N ALA A 420 27.03 -6.82 -5.70
CA ALA A 420 26.86 -8.15 -6.27
C ALA A 420 27.30 -8.22 -7.74
N MET A 421 27.37 -7.08 -8.43
CA MET A 421 27.86 -6.98 -9.80
C MET A 421 29.39 -6.84 -9.90
N LEU A 422 30.09 -6.77 -8.77
CA LEU A 422 31.55 -6.91 -8.77
C LEU A 422 31.94 -8.32 -9.23
N PRO A 423 33.03 -8.48 -10.01
CA PRO A 423 33.55 -9.80 -10.35
C PRO A 423 33.75 -10.66 -9.09
N ALA A 424 33.47 -11.97 -9.17
CA ALA A 424 33.50 -12.85 -8.00
C ALA A 424 34.85 -12.85 -7.25
N ASN A 425 35.96 -12.68 -7.97
CA ASN A 425 37.30 -12.54 -7.38
C ASN A 425 37.56 -11.17 -6.73
N ALA A 426 36.78 -10.15 -7.07
CA ALA A 426 36.83 -8.81 -6.51
C ALA A 426 35.83 -8.61 -5.36
N GLN A 427 34.94 -9.55 -5.08
CA GLN A 427 34.04 -9.55 -3.91
C GLN A 427 34.79 -9.95 -2.62
N THR A 428 35.92 -9.31 -2.37
CA THR A 428 36.69 -9.48 -1.14
C THR A 428 36.09 -8.64 -0.01
N TRP A 429 36.33 -9.04 1.24
CA TRP A 429 35.82 -8.32 2.41
C TRP A 429 36.18 -6.82 2.41
N VAL A 430 37.43 -6.49 2.02
CA VAL A 430 37.88 -5.09 1.92
C VAL A 430 37.09 -4.33 0.86
N ASN A 431 36.85 -4.94 -0.30
CA ASN A 431 36.10 -4.29 -1.37
C ASN A 431 34.64 -4.06 -0.99
N LEU A 432 34.00 -5.03 -0.35
CA LEU A 432 32.59 -4.97 0.03
C LEU A 432 32.32 -4.00 1.19
N HIS A 433 33.26 -3.85 2.12
CA HIS A 433 33.00 -3.14 3.38
C HIS A 433 33.85 -1.88 3.60
N LEU A 434 34.94 -1.65 2.86
CA LEU A 434 35.83 -0.51 3.06
C LEU A 434 36.09 0.31 1.78
N LEU A 435 36.15 -0.33 0.61
CA LEU A 435 36.49 0.35 -0.64
C LEU A 435 35.25 0.83 -1.39
N PHE A 436 34.35 -0.07 -1.76
CA PHE A 436 33.12 0.26 -2.49
C PHE A 436 31.99 0.52 -1.49
N THR A 437 31.95 1.73 -0.96
CA THR A 437 31.04 2.09 0.12
C THR A 437 29.80 2.84 -0.33
N HIS A 438 29.81 3.55 -1.46
CA HIS A 438 28.73 4.46 -1.86
C HIS A 438 28.51 4.48 -3.38
N GLY A 439 27.29 4.87 -3.78
CA GLY A 439 26.96 5.27 -5.15
C GLY A 439 27.41 6.71 -5.42
N ASN A 440 27.38 7.14 -6.69
CA ASN A 440 27.82 8.49 -7.04
C ASN A 440 27.00 9.10 -8.19
N GLY A 441 26.23 10.12 -7.84
CA GLY A 441 25.54 11.00 -8.77
C GLY A 441 24.11 10.58 -9.08
N VAL A 442 23.48 11.40 -9.93
CA VAL A 442 22.10 11.26 -10.40
C VAL A 442 22.10 11.60 -11.88
N VAL A 443 21.28 10.89 -12.65
CA VAL A 443 21.01 11.20 -14.05
C VAL A 443 19.63 11.84 -14.11
N MET A 444 19.48 12.88 -14.93
CA MET A 444 18.21 13.60 -15.08
C MET A 444 17.97 13.93 -16.56
N SER A 445 16.76 13.69 -17.04
CA SER A 445 16.30 14.09 -18.37
C SER A 445 14.94 14.78 -18.32
N PRO A 446 14.68 15.80 -19.16
CA PRO A 446 13.33 16.30 -19.39
C PRO A 446 12.44 15.22 -20.00
N VAL A 447 11.14 15.29 -19.72
CA VAL A 447 10.20 14.25 -20.16
C VAL A 447 9.80 14.33 -21.65
N THR A 448 10.07 15.44 -22.33
CA THR A 448 9.63 15.73 -23.70
C THR A 448 10.73 15.71 -24.75
N GLU A 449 11.99 15.86 -24.37
CA GLU A 449 13.08 16.10 -25.33
C GLU A 449 13.81 14.82 -25.71
N LYS A 450 14.27 14.77 -26.96
CA LYS A 450 15.12 13.71 -27.50
C LYS A 450 16.20 14.27 -28.42
N SER A 451 17.31 13.55 -28.54
CA SER A 451 18.36 13.83 -29.50
C SER A 451 17.94 13.49 -30.94
N ALA A 452 18.78 13.84 -31.91
CA ALA A 452 18.57 13.49 -33.31
C ALA A 452 18.51 11.96 -33.52
N GLU A 453 19.29 11.20 -32.75
CA GLU A 453 19.32 9.73 -32.77
C GLU A 453 18.06 9.11 -32.12
N GLY A 454 17.35 9.88 -31.29
CA GLY A 454 16.19 9.42 -30.52
C GLY A 454 16.53 8.99 -29.10
N LEU A 455 17.64 9.46 -28.53
CA LEU A 455 18.04 9.24 -27.13
C LEU A 455 17.53 10.38 -26.24
N PRO A 456 17.39 10.20 -24.91
CA PRO A 456 16.98 11.28 -24.02
C PRO A 456 18.03 12.39 -23.96
N SER A 457 17.57 13.64 -23.93
CA SER A 457 18.43 14.76 -23.55
C SER A 457 18.77 14.64 -22.06
N LEU A 458 20.02 14.88 -21.65
CA LEU A 458 20.44 14.73 -20.26
C LEU A 458 20.78 16.10 -19.65
N TYR A 459 20.04 16.51 -18.62
CA TYR A 459 20.32 17.70 -17.81
C TYR A 459 21.39 17.44 -16.76
N LEU A 460 21.45 16.20 -16.25
CA LEU A 460 22.50 15.72 -15.36
C LEU A 460 23.05 14.41 -15.91
N GLN A 461 24.37 14.34 -16.09
CA GLN A 461 25.06 13.19 -16.68
C GLN A 461 26.49 13.07 -16.16
N ASP A 462 27.13 11.95 -16.48
CA ASP A 462 28.52 11.59 -16.17
C ASP A 462 28.81 11.31 -14.68
N ILE A 463 30.08 10.99 -14.38
CA ILE A 463 30.63 10.81 -13.04
C ILE A 463 31.97 11.56 -12.96
N PRO A 464 32.11 12.58 -12.10
CA PRO A 464 31.07 13.18 -11.26
C PRO A 464 29.98 13.85 -12.10
N PRO A 465 28.75 14.01 -11.58
CA PRO A 465 27.64 14.53 -12.38
C PRO A 465 27.88 15.99 -12.77
N VAL A 466 27.79 16.25 -14.08
CA VAL A 466 27.85 17.59 -14.67
C VAL A 466 26.42 18.06 -14.94
N SER A 467 26.14 19.31 -14.54
CA SER A 467 24.85 19.94 -14.85
C SER A 467 24.92 20.74 -16.15
N ASN A 468 23.98 20.43 -17.04
CA ASN A 468 23.70 21.19 -18.25
C ASN A 468 22.17 21.44 -18.35
N GLY A 469 21.70 22.53 -17.76
CA GLY A 469 20.27 22.86 -17.70
C GLY A 469 19.53 22.27 -16.49
N GLY A 470 20.19 21.48 -15.64
CA GLY A 470 19.66 20.95 -14.39
C GLY A 470 20.15 21.70 -13.13
N PRO A 471 19.71 21.30 -11.93
CA PRO A 471 20.23 21.86 -10.67
C PRO A 471 21.70 21.48 -10.46
N ALA A 472 22.51 22.40 -9.92
CA ALA A 472 23.91 22.14 -9.63
C ALA A 472 24.07 21.20 -8.40
N ILE A 473 24.93 20.19 -8.52
CA ILE A 473 25.20 19.21 -7.46
C ILE A 473 26.57 19.49 -6.83
N ARG A 474 26.61 19.61 -5.51
CA ARG A 474 27.84 19.80 -4.73
C ARG A 474 28.28 18.52 -4.03
N GLU A 475 27.30 17.72 -3.59
CA GLU A 475 27.55 16.45 -2.91
C GLU A 475 26.79 15.33 -3.65
N PRO A 476 27.44 14.62 -4.58
CA PRO A 476 26.81 13.57 -5.38
C PRO A 476 26.85 12.18 -4.72
N ARG A 477 27.57 12.01 -3.60
CA ARG A 477 27.80 10.69 -3.00
C ARG A 477 26.55 10.17 -2.28
N LEU A 478 26.21 8.91 -2.54
CA LEU A 478 25.00 8.22 -2.07
C LEU A 478 25.40 7.05 -1.15
N TYR A 479 25.45 7.31 0.16
CA TYR A 479 25.69 6.26 1.17
C TYR A 479 24.40 5.51 1.54
N PHE A 480 23.25 6.15 1.36
CA PHE A 480 21.92 5.61 1.66
C PHE A 480 21.06 5.65 0.39
N GLY A 481 20.45 4.52 0.04
CA GLY A 481 19.70 4.33 -1.19
C GLY A 481 18.66 3.21 -1.10
N GLN A 482 18.06 2.83 -2.22
CA GLN A 482 17.04 1.79 -2.32
C GLN A 482 17.61 0.38 -2.49
N GLY A 483 18.89 0.25 -2.88
CA GLY A 483 19.50 -1.04 -3.20
C GLY A 483 19.60 -2.03 -2.03
N VAL A 484 20.00 -3.26 -2.35
CA VAL A 484 20.40 -4.25 -1.34
C VAL A 484 21.75 -3.81 -0.79
N GLN A 485 21.71 -3.15 0.37
CA GLN A 485 22.90 -2.56 0.97
C GLN A 485 23.27 -3.28 2.27
N GLY A 486 24.43 -3.94 2.27
CA GLY A 486 25.05 -4.48 3.47
C GLY A 486 25.65 -3.38 4.34
N TYR A 487 26.24 -3.77 5.47
CA TYR A 487 26.99 -2.83 6.30
C TYR A 487 28.28 -2.39 5.60
N VAL A 488 28.72 -1.16 5.86
CA VAL A 488 30.05 -0.67 5.45
C VAL A 488 30.74 0.01 6.62
N ILE A 489 32.06 0.03 6.55
CA ILE A 489 32.93 0.67 7.52
C ILE A 489 33.58 1.86 6.83
N VAL A 490 33.34 3.03 7.39
CA VAL A 490 33.87 4.31 6.90
C VAL A 490 34.94 4.84 7.86
N MET A 491 35.73 5.81 7.39
CA MET A 491 36.87 6.36 8.16
C MET A 491 37.87 5.26 8.58
N GLY A 492 38.12 4.31 7.68
CA GLY A 492 39.16 3.28 7.82
C GLY A 492 40.54 3.81 7.41
N SER A 493 41.56 2.94 7.48
CA SER A 493 42.89 3.26 6.93
C SER A 493 42.96 3.13 5.40
N VAL A 494 41.99 2.43 4.81
CA VAL A 494 41.83 2.33 3.35
C VAL A 494 40.92 3.48 2.89
N PRO A 495 41.33 4.27 1.89
CA PRO A 495 40.48 5.33 1.35
C PRO A 495 39.31 4.72 0.55
N GLU A 496 38.14 5.36 0.59
CA GLU A 496 36.95 4.85 -0.08
C GLU A 496 36.99 5.24 -1.57
N PHE A 497 36.63 4.31 -2.44
CA PHE A 497 36.57 4.58 -3.87
C PHE A 497 35.40 5.53 -4.17
N ASP A 498 35.66 6.60 -4.92
CA ASP A 498 34.66 7.59 -5.28
C ASP A 498 34.19 7.40 -6.74
N TYR A 499 35.11 7.58 -7.70
CA TYR A 499 34.83 7.35 -9.11
C TYR A 499 36.10 7.15 -9.96
N PRO A 500 35.99 6.53 -11.14
CA PRO A 500 37.14 6.38 -12.03
C PRO A 500 37.40 7.66 -12.83
N GLN A 501 38.65 8.10 -12.93
CA GLN A 501 39.08 9.23 -13.74
C GLN A 501 40.17 8.80 -14.73
N GLY A 502 39.74 8.46 -15.96
CA GLY A 502 40.66 7.96 -17.00
C GLY A 502 41.29 6.62 -16.61
N LYS A 503 42.61 6.61 -16.39
CA LYS A 503 43.36 5.43 -15.91
C LYS A 503 43.55 5.40 -14.39
N GLU A 504 43.20 6.49 -13.70
CA GLU A 504 43.33 6.63 -12.26
C GLU A 504 41.96 6.53 -11.58
N ASN A 505 41.97 6.35 -10.27
CA ASN A 505 40.77 6.34 -9.43
C ASN A 505 40.83 7.53 -8.48
N VAL A 506 39.71 8.22 -8.33
CA VAL A 506 39.51 9.23 -7.30
C VAL A 506 38.97 8.53 -6.06
N TYR A 507 39.48 8.94 -4.91
CA TYR A 507 39.08 8.43 -3.62
C TYR A 507 38.57 9.56 -2.75
N ALA A 508 37.60 9.24 -1.91
CA ALA A 508 37.02 10.17 -0.95
C ALA A 508 36.98 9.54 0.44
N ALA A 509 36.93 10.39 1.46
CA ALA A 509 36.65 9.96 2.82
C ALA A 509 35.24 10.41 3.21
N TYR A 510 34.51 9.52 3.89
CA TYR A 510 33.26 9.92 4.52
C TYR A 510 33.49 10.99 5.58
N SER A 511 32.72 12.07 5.50
CA SER A 511 32.74 13.20 6.44
C SER A 511 31.37 13.46 7.08
N GLY A 512 30.40 12.59 6.81
CA GLY A 512 29.06 12.67 7.38
C GLY A 512 29.03 12.32 8.87
N HIS A 513 27.89 12.59 9.51
CA HIS A 513 27.76 12.48 10.96
C HIS A 513 27.25 11.12 11.45
N ASP A 514 26.67 10.29 10.58
CA ASP A 514 26.11 8.99 10.97
C ASP A 514 27.20 7.92 11.19
N GLY A 515 26.77 6.77 11.68
CA GLY A 515 27.59 5.61 11.93
C GLY A 515 27.94 5.41 13.39
N ILE A 516 28.02 4.14 13.77
CA ILE A 516 28.37 3.73 15.13
C ILE A 516 29.88 3.59 15.19
N GLY A 517 30.56 4.30 16.10
CA GLY A 517 32.02 4.17 16.24
C GLY A 517 32.43 2.76 16.67
N ILE A 518 33.33 2.12 15.93
CA ILE A 518 33.80 0.73 16.17
C ILE A 518 35.28 0.63 16.55
N GLY A 519 35.91 1.74 16.94
CA GLY A 519 37.32 1.78 17.32
C GLY A 519 37.70 0.78 18.42
N SER A 520 36.89 0.70 19.48
CA SER A 520 37.16 -0.16 20.65
C SER A 520 36.99 -1.66 20.37
N THR A 521 37.88 -2.50 20.92
CA THR A 521 37.82 -3.97 20.81
C THR A 521 36.48 -4.56 21.25
N ALA A 522 35.86 -4.03 22.31
CA ALA A 522 34.56 -4.51 22.80
C ALA A 522 33.45 -4.33 21.75
N ARG A 523 33.41 -3.18 21.05
CA ARG A 523 32.45 -2.94 19.96
C ARG A 523 32.77 -3.81 18.74
N ARG A 524 34.06 -4.05 18.43
CA ARG A 524 34.44 -4.98 17.35
C ARG A 524 33.94 -6.40 17.63
N ILE A 525 34.08 -6.90 18.86
CA ILE A 525 33.54 -8.22 19.26
C ILE A 525 32.01 -8.25 19.11
N LEU A 526 31.33 -7.19 19.56
CA LEU A 526 29.88 -7.07 19.45
C LEU A 526 29.40 -7.14 17.99
N PHE A 527 29.99 -6.35 17.10
CA PHE A 527 29.60 -6.32 15.69
C PHE A 527 30.04 -7.56 14.93
N ALA A 528 31.21 -8.13 15.24
CA ALA A 528 31.64 -9.40 14.68
C ALA A 528 30.67 -10.54 15.01
N TRP A 529 30.13 -10.57 16.24
CA TRP A 529 29.08 -11.51 16.64
C TRP A 529 27.75 -11.22 15.94
N GLN A 530 27.28 -9.97 15.98
CA GLN A 530 25.95 -9.59 15.47
C GLN A 530 25.82 -9.77 13.95
N LEU A 531 26.87 -9.41 13.20
CA LEU A 531 26.90 -9.50 11.74
C LEU A 531 27.41 -10.86 11.25
N GLY A 532 27.86 -11.73 12.17
CA GLY A 532 28.46 -13.01 11.83
C GLY A 532 29.79 -12.87 11.06
N ASP A 533 30.51 -11.76 11.24
CA ASP A 533 31.71 -11.43 10.47
C ASP A 533 32.96 -11.29 11.36
N PRO A 534 33.83 -12.32 11.43
CA PRO A 534 35.03 -12.28 12.25
C PRO A 534 36.08 -11.27 11.76
N ASN A 535 36.03 -10.83 10.50
CA ASN A 535 37.04 -9.90 9.96
C ASN A 535 37.01 -8.54 10.66
N ILE A 536 35.84 -8.11 11.16
CA ILE A 536 35.68 -6.89 11.95
C ILE A 536 36.59 -6.88 13.18
N LEU A 537 36.86 -8.05 13.77
CA LEU A 537 37.74 -8.17 14.93
C LEU A 537 39.22 -8.28 14.54
N LEU A 538 39.49 -8.99 13.43
CA LEU A 538 40.84 -9.43 13.07
C LEU A 538 41.61 -8.43 12.20
N THR A 539 40.91 -7.55 11.50
CA THR A 539 41.52 -6.64 10.52
C THR A 539 42.28 -5.48 11.17
N SER A 540 43.37 -5.06 10.53
CA SER A 540 44.11 -3.84 10.87
C SER A 540 43.58 -2.59 10.15
N TYR A 541 42.59 -2.73 9.26
CA TYR A 541 42.04 -1.60 8.51
C TYR A 541 41.11 -0.69 9.34
N ILE A 542 40.63 -1.17 10.49
CA ILE A 542 39.74 -0.44 11.39
C ILE A 542 40.58 0.36 12.39
N THR A 543 40.38 1.67 12.38
CA THR A 543 41.03 2.64 13.27
C THR A 543 40.11 3.06 14.41
N ASP A 544 40.61 3.86 15.35
CA ASP A 544 39.80 4.41 16.45
C ASP A 544 38.70 5.36 15.97
N ALA A 545 38.89 5.99 14.80
CA ALA A 545 37.91 6.88 14.18
C ALA A 545 36.87 6.14 13.33
N SER A 546 37.08 4.85 13.02
CA SER A 546 36.23 4.10 12.12
C SER A 546 34.80 3.95 12.64
N ARG A 547 33.84 4.07 11.72
CA ARG A 547 32.41 3.96 12.01
C ARG A 547 31.78 2.90 11.12
N ILE A 548 30.79 2.19 11.65
CA ILE A 548 29.98 1.25 10.88
C ILE A 548 28.64 1.89 10.53
N LEU A 549 28.28 1.87 9.25
CA LEU A 549 26.98 2.29 8.74
C LEU A 549 26.08 1.05 8.61
N LEU A 550 24.90 1.12 9.22
CA LEU A 550 23.87 0.07 9.24
C LEU A 550 22.54 0.61 8.74
N HIS A 551 21.64 -0.28 8.32
CA HIS A 551 20.32 0.05 7.77
C HIS A 551 20.46 1.16 6.71
N ARG A 552 21.20 0.82 5.66
CA ARG A 552 21.53 1.76 4.57
C ARG A 552 20.44 1.82 3.51
N ASN A 553 19.68 0.74 3.38
CA ASN A 553 18.44 0.74 2.64
C ASN A 553 17.46 1.73 3.31
N ILE A 554 16.99 2.73 2.57
CA ILE A 554 16.16 3.81 3.11
C ILE A 554 14.83 3.32 3.66
N GLU A 555 14.20 2.33 3.04
CA GLU A 555 12.93 1.78 3.52
C GLU A 555 13.12 1.00 4.81
N GLU A 556 14.13 0.12 4.87
CA GLU A 556 14.47 -0.62 6.09
C GLU A 556 14.81 0.34 7.24
N ARG A 557 15.57 1.40 6.94
CA ARG A 557 15.95 2.44 7.88
C ARG A 557 14.73 3.13 8.48
N VAL A 558 13.84 3.63 7.64
CA VAL A 558 12.65 4.38 8.08
C VAL A 558 11.68 3.45 8.82
N ARG A 559 11.46 2.22 8.34
CA ARG A 559 10.63 1.20 9.00
C ARG A 559 11.21 0.79 10.36
N THR A 560 12.54 0.76 10.50
CA THR A 560 13.20 0.52 11.79
C THR A 560 12.93 1.67 12.77
N VAL A 561 13.02 2.93 12.32
CA VAL A 561 12.76 4.10 13.19
C VAL A 561 11.29 4.19 13.60
N ALA A 562 10.35 4.02 12.67
CA ALA A 562 8.92 4.20 12.91
C ALA A 562 8.10 2.98 12.45
N PRO A 563 8.20 1.83 13.15
CA PRO A 563 7.55 0.57 12.75
C PRO A 563 6.02 0.54 12.92
N PHE A 564 5.44 1.63 13.42
CA PHE A 564 4.01 1.80 13.69
C PHE A 564 3.29 2.63 12.61
N LEU A 565 4.04 3.08 11.60
CA LEU A 565 3.53 3.68 10.37
C LEU A 565 3.67 2.67 9.22
N ASP A 566 2.73 2.72 8.29
CA ASP A 566 2.90 2.07 7.00
C ASP A 566 3.58 3.04 6.03
N PHE A 567 4.26 2.53 5.02
CA PHE A 567 5.04 3.34 4.08
C PHE A 567 4.65 3.00 2.65
N ASP A 568 4.64 4.04 1.81
CA ASP A 568 4.48 3.93 0.37
C ASP A 568 5.58 3.07 -0.27
N HIS A 569 5.23 2.41 -1.37
CA HIS A 569 6.16 1.51 -2.06
C HIS A 569 7.16 2.23 -2.97
N ASP A 570 6.92 3.49 -3.36
CA ASP A 570 7.75 4.22 -4.32
C ASP A 570 8.40 5.46 -3.67
N PRO A 571 9.52 5.29 -2.94
CA PRO A 571 10.31 6.40 -2.44
C PRO A 571 11.01 7.11 -3.60
N TYR A 572 11.05 8.45 -3.59
CA TYR A 572 11.57 9.23 -4.72
C TYR A 572 12.74 10.13 -4.36
N LEU A 573 13.66 10.30 -5.31
CA LEU A 573 14.81 11.18 -5.19
C LEU A 573 14.45 12.63 -5.52
N VAL A 574 15.02 13.57 -4.76
CA VAL A 574 14.93 15.01 -4.97
C VAL A 574 16.32 15.62 -4.87
N VAL A 575 16.65 16.49 -5.83
CA VAL A 575 17.89 17.29 -5.79
C VAL A 575 17.57 18.64 -5.19
N SER A 576 18.04 18.90 -3.97
CA SER A 576 17.76 20.16 -3.26
C SER A 576 19.02 20.75 -2.63
N GLY A 577 19.23 22.05 -2.81
CA GLY A 577 20.40 22.75 -2.24
C GLY A 577 21.77 22.18 -2.65
N GLY A 578 21.84 21.48 -3.79
CA GLY A 578 23.04 20.78 -4.27
C GLY A 578 23.36 19.47 -3.57
N ARG A 579 22.38 18.87 -2.88
CA ARG A 579 22.47 17.57 -2.22
C ARG A 579 21.30 16.68 -2.67
N LEU A 580 21.41 15.38 -2.39
CA LEU A 580 20.42 14.37 -2.76
C LEU A 580 19.61 13.95 -1.54
N PHE A 581 18.29 13.96 -1.66
CA PHE A 581 17.36 13.57 -0.61
C PHE A 581 16.36 12.56 -1.15
N TRP A 582 16.07 11.53 -0.36
CA TRP A 582 14.96 10.63 -0.61
C TRP A 582 13.74 11.12 0.16
N VAL A 583 12.58 11.13 -0.48
CA VAL A 583 11.31 11.45 0.15
C VAL A 583 10.40 10.23 0.09
N LEU A 584 9.81 9.89 1.23
CA LEU A 584 8.90 8.76 1.37
C LEU A 584 7.60 9.24 2.01
N ASP A 585 6.49 8.65 1.56
CA ASP A 585 5.18 8.89 2.15
C ASP A 585 4.87 7.83 3.21
N ALA A 586 4.34 8.28 4.34
CA ALA A 586 4.00 7.42 5.46
C ALA A 586 2.53 7.60 5.85
N TYR A 587 1.89 6.46 6.09
CA TYR A 587 0.46 6.32 6.30
C TYR A 587 0.14 5.93 7.73
N THR A 588 -0.94 6.52 8.25
CA THR A 588 -1.64 6.00 9.41
C THR A 588 -2.81 5.16 8.94
N THR A 589 -2.82 3.88 9.31
CA THR A 589 -3.83 2.92 8.90
C THR A 589 -4.59 2.35 10.09
N SER A 590 -5.80 1.85 9.83
CA SER A 590 -6.56 1.07 10.81
C SER A 590 -7.50 0.10 10.11
N ARG A 591 -7.78 -1.01 10.78
CA ARG A 591 -8.86 -1.96 10.44
C ARG A 591 -10.10 -1.80 11.32
N TRP A 592 -10.08 -0.81 12.21
CA TRP A 592 -11.06 -0.63 13.27
C TRP A 592 -11.95 0.59 13.06
N PHE A 593 -12.09 1.09 11.83
CA PHE A 593 -13.06 2.14 11.51
C PHE A 593 -14.46 1.53 11.27
N PRO A 594 -15.50 1.88 12.03
CA PRO A 594 -16.82 1.25 11.89
C PRO A 594 -17.48 1.59 10.54
N TYR A 595 -18.26 0.65 9.98
CA TYR A 595 -19.00 0.80 8.70
C TYR A 595 -18.14 1.02 7.44
N SER A 596 -16.82 1.13 7.57
CA SER A 596 -15.95 1.40 6.42
C SER A 596 -15.60 0.13 5.67
N GLN A 597 -15.77 0.15 4.35
CA GLN A 597 -15.36 -0.92 3.44
C GLN A 597 -13.84 -1.11 3.47
N PRO A 598 -13.32 -2.34 3.69
CA PRO A 598 -11.90 -2.62 3.53
C PRO A 598 -11.46 -2.45 2.07
N ALA A 599 -10.37 -1.71 1.85
CA ALA A 599 -9.82 -1.46 0.51
C ALA A 599 -8.76 -2.49 0.08
N THR A 600 -8.09 -3.09 1.05
CA THR A 600 -6.93 -3.96 0.86
C THR A 600 -7.17 -5.34 1.48
N GLY A 601 -6.46 -6.36 0.99
CA GLY A 601 -6.66 -7.76 1.40
C GLY A 601 -6.27 -8.05 2.86
N ASP A 602 -5.56 -7.15 3.52
CA ASP A 602 -5.19 -7.19 4.94
C ASP A 602 -6.32 -6.72 5.90
N GLY A 603 -7.43 -6.23 5.34
CA GLY A 603 -8.58 -5.73 6.08
C GLY A 603 -8.48 -4.25 6.51
N THR A 604 -7.52 -3.48 5.98
CA THR A 604 -7.41 -2.05 6.28
C THR A 604 -8.61 -1.28 5.73
N ASN A 605 -9.27 -0.54 6.61
CA ASN A 605 -10.51 0.19 6.33
C ASN A 605 -10.44 1.70 6.66
N TYR A 606 -9.24 2.21 6.95
CA TYR A 606 -8.92 3.61 7.18
C TYR A 606 -7.48 3.87 6.77
N ILE A 607 -7.22 5.00 6.10
CA ILE A 607 -5.88 5.41 5.69
C ILE A 607 -5.79 6.94 5.54
N ARG A 608 -4.68 7.54 6.01
CA ARG A 608 -4.31 8.95 5.77
C ARG A 608 -2.85 9.06 5.39
N ASN A 609 -2.54 9.97 4.47
CA ASN A 609 -1.18 10.42 4.20
C ASN A 609 -0.74 11.40 5.29
N ALA A 610 -0.33 10.82 6.42
CA ALA A 610 -0.14 11.53 7.67
C ALA A 610 1.22 12.22 7.74
N VAL A 611 2.26 11.63 7.16
CA VAL A 611 3.65 12.05 7.35
C VAL A 611 4.46 11.94 6.06
N LYS A 612 5.30 12.95 5.80
CA LYS A 612 6.40 12.94 4.82
C LYS A 612 7.70 12.64 5.52
N VAL A 613 8.43 11.65 5.05
CA VAL A 613 9.75 11.31 5.58
C VAL A 613 10.80 11.77 4.59
N VAL A 614 11.81 12.50 5.08
CA VAL A 614 12.96 12.92 4.28
C VAL A 614 14.20 12.22 4.81
N VAL A 615 14.95 11.58 3.91
CA VAL A 615 16.22 10.91 4.21
C VAL A 615 17.33 11.57 3.39
N ASP A 616 18.34 12.11 4.08
CA ASP A 616 19.54 12.63 3.44
C ASP A 616 20.37 11.47 2.88
N ALA A 617 20.63 11.43 1.57
CA ALA A 617 21.29 10.29 0.94
C ALA A 617 22.79 10.18 1.28
N TYR A 618 23.41 11.24 1.81
CA TYR A 618 24.80 11.23 2.29
C TYR A 618 24.89 10.95 3.79
N ASN A 619 24.07 11.64 4.59
CA ASN A 619 24.12 11.53 6.05
C ASN A 619 23.23 10.42 6.63
N GLY A 620 22.19 9.99 5.93
CA GLY A 620 21.21 9.04 6.47
C GLY A 620 20.31 9.62 7.57
N THR A 621 20.31 10.95 7.77
CA THR A 621 19.39 11.61 8.70
C THR A 621 17.96 11.39 8.25
N VAL A 622 17.10 10.94 9.17
CA VAL A 622 15.67 10.72 8.90
C VAL A 622 14.85 11.77 9.64
N GLU A 623 14.08 12.57 8.91
CA GLU A 623 13.18 13.58 9.47
C GLU A 623 11.73 13.31 9.07
N PHE A 624 10.81 13.34 10.05
CA PHE A 624 9.38 13.09 9.86
C PHE A 624 8.58 14.39 9.93
N PHE A 625 7.90 14.76 8.85
CA PHE A 625 7.12 15.98 8.73
C PHE A 625 5.62 15.68 8.62
N VAL A 626 4.79 16.30 9.44
CA VAL A 626 3.35 16.05 9.51
C VAL A 626 2.60 16.72 8.37
N SER A 627 2.01 15.96 7.46
CA SER A 627 1.17 16.45 6.36
C SER A 627 -0.32 16.55 6.71
N ASP A 628 -0.84 15.65 7.56
CA ASP A 628 -2.23 15.71 8.05
C ASP A 628 -2.27 15.87 9.58
N PRO A 629 -2.28 17.12 10.10
CA PRO A 629 -2.29 17.37 11.54
C PRO A 629 -3.65 17.07 12.21
N VAL A 630 -4.71 16.83 11.42
CA VAL A 630 -6.07 16.59 11.94
C VAL A 630 -6.27 15.12 12.26
N ASP A 631 -5.50 14.22 11.62
CA ASP A 631 -5.60 12.78 11.83
C ASP A 631 -5.46 12.35 13.31
N PRO A 632 -6.50 11.74 13.91
CA PRO A 632 -6.48 11.29 15.30
C PRO A 632 -5.42 10.20 15.60
N ILE A 633 -5.10 9.34 14.63
CA ILE A 633 -4.08 8.29 14.82
C ILE A 633 -2.70 8.93 14.93
N LEU A 634 -2.36 9.84 14.04
CA LEU A 634 -1.12 10.59 14.08
C LEU A 634 -0.99 11.42 15.36
N ARG A 635 -2.05 12.12 15.77
CA ARG A 635 -2.05 12.90 17.02
C ARG A 635 -1.81 12.03 18.26
N THR A 636 -2.26 10.77 18.22
CA THR A 636 -1.95 9.78 19.26
C THR A 636 -0.47 9.41 19.23
N TYR A 637 0.11 9.14 18.05
CA TYR A 637 1.55 8.88 17.92
C TYR A 637 2.43 10.07 18.31
N GLN A 638 2.01 11.31 18.04
CA GLN A 638 2.71 12.51 18.50
C GLN A 638 2.79 12.59 20.03
N ARG A 639 1.79 12.07 20.75
CA ARG A 639 1.81 11.97 22.22
C ARG A 639 2.69 10.82 22.72
N ILE A 640 2.72 9.70 22.00
CA ILE A 640 3.54 8.53 22.33
C ILE A 640 5.03 8.84 22.11
N PHE A 641 5.38 9.51 21.00
CA PHE A 641 6.76 9.78 20.58
C PHE A 641 7.05 11.29 20.51
N PRO A 642 7.21 11.96 21.67
CA PRO A 642 7.51 13.38 21.69
C PRO A 642 8.87 13.66 21.02
N GLY A 643 8.89 14.59 20.06
CA GLY A 643 10.11 15.01 19.35
C GLY A 643 10.41 14.27 18.04
N LEU A 644 9.69 13.18 17.72
CA LEU A 644 9.86 12.48 16.43
C LEU A 644 9.32 13.30 15.24
N PHE A 645 8.13 13.88 15.42
CA PHE A 645 7.40 14.57 14.37
C PHE A 645 7.63 16.08 14.39
N ARG A 646 7.85 16.65 13.20
CA ARG A 646 7.98 18.09 12.98
C ARG A 646 6.80 18.59 12.14
N PRO A 647 6.39 19.87 12.27
CA PRO A 647 5.38 20.44 11.38
C PRO A 647 5.91 20.50 9.95
N LEU A 648 5.05 20.34 8.94
CA LEU A 648 5.43 20.48 7.53
C LEU A 648 6.10 21.82 7.23
N ASP A 649 5.73 22.86 7.98
CA ASP A 649 6.31 24.19 7.86
C ASP A 649 7.78 24.30 8.26
N ALA A 650 8.31 23.33 9.00
CA ALA A 650 9.74 23.24 9.30
C ALA A 650 10.56 22.67 8.13
N MET A 651 9.92 22.03 7.14
CA MET A 651 10.60 21.50 5.97
C MET A 651 11.21 22.64 5.14
N PRO A 652 12.47 22.53 4.66
CA PRO A 652 13.08 23.51 3.78
C PRO A 652 12.18 23.85 2.58
N ARG A 653 12.08 25.13 2.23
CA ARG A 653 11.16 25.61 1.18
C ARG A 653 11.39 24.95 -0.18
N ASP A 654 12.65 24.66 -0.50
CA ASP A 654 13.06 24.00 -1.73
C ASP A 654 12.49 22.57 -1.77
N LEU A 655 12.83 21.71 -0.79
CA LEU A 655 12.27 20.36 -0.64
C LEU A 655 10.73 20.32 -0.64
N ARG A 656 10.08 21.29 0.00
CA ARG A 656 8.60 21.33 0.08
C ARG A 656 7.94 21.47 -1.30
N GLN A 657 8.61 22.09 -2.27
CA GLN A 657 8.09 22.22 -3.64
C GLN A 657 8.07 20.88 -4.38
N HIS A 658 8.84 19.90 -3.93
CA HIS A 658 8.94 18.58 -4.55
C HIS A 658 7.97 17.56 -3.98
N ILE A 659 7.18 17.92 -2.97
CA ILE A 659 6.16 17.02 -2.42
C ILE A 659 5.19 16.64 -3.54
N ARG A 660 4.90 15.33 -3.62
CA ARG A 660 3.89 14.75 -4.51
C ARG A 660 2.77 14.08 -3.73
N TYR A 661 1.62 13.92 -4.38
CA TYR A 661 0.54 13.08 -3.86
C TYR A 661 0.87 11.62 -4.20
N PRO A 662 0.85 10.68 -3.26
CA PRO A 662 1.36 9.34 -3.49
C PRO A 662 0.39 8.50 -4.32
N GLU A 663 0.98 7.60 -5.10
CA GLU A 663 0.25 6.74 -6.01
C GLU A 663 -0.59 5.69 -5.27
N ASP A 664 -0.09 5.09 -4.17
CA ASP A 664 -0.83 4.05 -3.44
C ASP A 664 -2.14 4.56 -2.84
N LEU A 665 -2.07 5.69 -2.12
CA LEU A 665 -3.27 6.29 -1.55
C LEU A 665 -4.24 6.71 -2.65
N PHE A 666 -3.73 7.29 -3.74
CA PHE A 666 -4.56 7.71 -4.86
C PHE A 666 -5.26 6.52 -5.51
N LEU A 667 -4.56 5.40 -5.71
CA LEU A 667 -5.12 4.16 -6.23
C LEU A 667 -6.19 3.57 -5.31
N ILE A 668 -5.92 3.52 -4.00
CA ILE A 668 -6.91 3.06 -3.00
C ILE A 668 -8.17 3.94 -3.04
N GLN A 669 -8.00 5.27 -3.06
CA GLN A 669 -9.11 6.20 -3.13
C GLN A 669 -9.88 6.07 -4.44
N ALA A 670 -9.18 6.00 -5.58
CA ALA A 670 -9.78 5.80 -6.89
C ALA A 670 -10.56 4.49 -6.96
N GLN A 671 -10.00 3.40 -6.43
CA GLN A 671 -10.61 2.07 -6.42
C GLN A 671 -11.93 2.05 -5.65
N LEU A 672 -11.99 2.70 -4.48
CA LEU A 672 -13.23 2.85 -3.73
C LEU A 672 -14.19 3.82 -4.42
N TYR A 673 -13.68 4.93 -4.94
CA TYR A 673 -14.49 5.96 -5.59
C TYR A 673 -15.26 5.44 -6.82
N ARG A 674 -14.79 4.34 -7.45
CA ARG A 674 -15.52 3.64 -8.51
C ARG A 674 -16.97 3.30 -8.16
N THR A 675 -17.24 3.05 -6.88
CA THR A 675 -18.59 2.76 -6.37
C THR A 675 -19.08 3.88 -5.45
N TYR A 676 -18.21 4.39 -4.58
CA TYR A 676 -18.58 5.34 -3.51
C TYR A 676 -18.76 6.79 -3.98
N HIS A 677 -18.70 7.07 -5.28
CA HIS A 677 -19.18 8.35 -5.83
C HIS A 677 -20.71 8.40 -5.91
N MET A 678 -21.39 7.24 -5.90
CA MET A 678 -22.85 7.15 -5.84
C MET A 678 -23.29 7.41 -4.39
N GLU A 679 -23.87 8.59 -4.15
CA GLU A 679 -24.33 8.99 -2.80
C GLU A 679 -25.76 8.53 -2.50
N ALA A 680 -26.59 8.33 -3.54
CA ALA A 680 -27.96 7.86 -3.39
C ALA A 680 -28.00 6.33 -3.13
N PRO A 681 -28.64 5.86 -2.03
CA PRO A 681 -28.66 4.45 -1.66
C PRO A 681 -29.27 3.52 -2.71
N GLU A 682 -30.30 3.98 -3.43
CA GLU A 682 -30.97 3.18 -4.47
C GLU A 682 -30.04 2.92 -5.66
N VAL A 683 -29.35 3.97 -6.11
CA VAL A 683 -28.36 3.91 -7.20
C VAL A 683 -27.18 3.04 -6.80
N PHE A 684 -26.73 3.18 -5.55
CA PHE A 684 -25.64 2.39 -4.98
C PHE A 684 -25.99 0.90 -4.89
N TYR A 685 -27.16 0.56 -4.35
CA TYR A 685 -27.64 -0.81 -4.19
C TYR A 685 -27.73 -1.53 -5.54
N ASN A 686 -28.27 -0.85 -6.55
CA ASN A 686 -28.39 -1.39 -7.91
C ASN A 686 -27.08 -1.36 -8.70
N ARG A 687 -26.05 -0.64 -8.22
CA ARG A 687 -24.76 -0.40 -8.89
C ARG A 687 -24.92 0.20 -10.30
N GLU A 688 -25.84 1.15 -10.46
CA GLU A 688 -26.25 1.66 -11.78
C GLU A 688 -25.16 2.46 -12.51
N ASP A 689 -24.27 3.13 -11.76
CA ASP A 689 -23.18 3.96 -12.31
C ASP A 689 -21.81 3.43 -11.86
N LEU A 690 -21.57 2.12 -11.91
CA LEU A 690 -20.29 1.55 -11.50
C LEU A 690 -19.15 1.94 -12.47
N TRP A 691 -18.04 2.46 -11.96
CA TRP A 691 -16.87 2.81 -12.78
C TRP A 691 -15.77 1.73 -12.74
N GLN A 692 -14.84 1.82 -13.68
CA GLN A 692 -13.66 0.97 -13.79
C GLN A 692 -12.50 1.75 -14.41
N PHE A 693 -11.28 1.27 -14.14
CA PHE A 693 -10.09 1.81 -14.77
C PHE A 693 -10.04 1.40 -16.23
N PRO A 694 -9.63 2.31 -17.14
CA PRO A 694 -9.40 1.98 -18.53
C PRO A 694 -8.39 0.85 -18.67
N ARG A 695 -8.52 0.06 -19.74
CA ARG A 695 -7.50 -0.91 -20.14
C ARG A 695 -6.53 -0.25 -21.10
N GLU A 696 -5.26 -0.60 -20.98
CA GLU A 696 -4.22 -0.31 -21.97
C GLU A 696 -3.97 -1.57 -22.80
N LEU A 697 -3.71 -1.44 -24.10
CA LEU A 697 -3.31 -2.56 -24.94
C LEU A 697 -2.04 -3.19 -24.37
N ALA A 698 -2.06 -4.50 -24.16
CA ALA A 698 -0.83 -5.23 -23.91
C ALA A 698 0.11 -5.06 -25.12
N GLY A 699 1.43 -4.97 -24.87
CA GLY A 699 2.43 -4.68 -25.91
C GLY A 699 2.32 -5.56 -27.16
N ILE A 700 2.98 -5.17 -28.26
CA ILE A 700 2.79 -5.74 -29.61
C ILE A 700 2.90 -7.29 -29.64
N ASP A 701 3.68 -7.89 -28.73
CA ASP A 701 3.92 -9.34 -28.66
C ASP A 701 3.00 -10.10 -27.69
N ALA A 702 2.08 -9.42 -27.00
CA ALA A 702 1.26 -10.01 -25.94
C ALA A 702 0.06 -10.85 -26.44
N GLY A 703 -0.11 -11.04 -27.75
CA GLY A 703 -1.20 -11.87 -28.29
C GLY A 703 -2.59 -11.46 -27.79
N ASN A 704 -3.40 -12.43 -27.37
CA ASN A 704 -4.76 -12.24 -26.82
C ASN A 704 -4.79 -11.98 -25.29
N THR A 705 -3.66 -11.69 -24.64
CA THR A 705 -3.66 -11.43 -23.20
C THR A 705 -4.46 -10.15 -22.91
N PRO A 706 -5.39 -10.16 -21.93
CA PRO A 706 -6.13 -8.96 -21.55
C PRO A 706 -5.15 -7.83 -21.23
N GLY A 707 -5.41 -6.65 -21.80
CA GLY A 707 -4.66 -5.44 -21.52
C GLY A 707 -4.56 -5.13 -20.02
N ALA A 708 -3.42 -4.60 -19.58
CA ALA A 708 -3.24 -4.16 -18.19
C ALA A 708 -4.19 -2.99 -17.87
N GLN A 709 -4.53 -2.79 -16.60
CA GLN A 709 -5.26 -1.58 -16.19
C GLN A 709 -4.32 -0.39 -16.23
N MET A 710 -4.83 0.75 -16.71
CA MET A 710 -4.11 2.01 -16.71
C MET A 710 -3.76 2.42 -15.27
N THR A 711 -2.49 2.75 -15.04
CA THR A 711 -2.00 3.28 -13.77
C THR A 711 -2.06 4.81 -13.77
N PRO A 712 -2.14 5.45 -12.59
CA PRO A 712 -2.07 6.90 -12.51
C PRO A 712 -0.70 7.39 -12.96
N TYR A 713 -0.64 8.62 -13.46
CA TYR A 713 0.63 9.22 -13.90
C TYR A 713 0.70 10.70 -13.58
N TYR A 714 1.91 11.16 -13.27
CA TYR A 714 2.17 12.57 -12.99
C TYR A 714 2.31 13.38 -14.27
N MET A 715 1.68 14.55 -14.28
CA MET A 715 1.82 15.53 -15.36
C MET A 715 1.75 16.97 -14.85
N ILE A 716 2.51 17.86 -15.48
CA ILE A 716 2.31 19.31 -15.36
C ILE A 716 1.22 19.72 -16.33
N MET A 717 0.13 20.30 -15.83
CA MET A 717 -0.93 20.84 -16.68
C MET A 717 -1.64 22.02 -16.04
N ARG A 718 -2.20 22.89 -16.88
CA ARG A 718 -3.20 23.88 -16.44
C ARG A 718 -4.56 23.19 -16.32
N LEU A 719 -5.03 23.01 -15.09
CA LEU A 719 -6.37 22.45 -14.83
C LEU A 719 -7.47 23.36 -15.43
N PRO A 720 -8.59 22.78 -15.91
CA PRO A 720 -9.70 23.57 -16.44
C PRO A 720 -10.24 24.58 -15.41
N GLY A 721 -10.31 25.85 -15.80
CA GLY A 721 -10.74 26.95 -14.93
C GLY A 721 -9.64 27.57 -14.07
N GLU A 722 -8.45 26.97 -14.01
CA GLU A 722 -7.31 27.50 -13.26
C GLU A 722 -6.39 28.32 -14.17
N GLN A 723 -5.68 29.31 -13.59
CA GLN A 723 -4.84 30.24 -14.36
C GLN A 723 -3.38 29.76 -14.51
N ARG A 724 -2.90 28.92 -13.61
CA ARG A 724 -1.51 28.45 -13.55
C ARG A 724 -1.44 26.95 -13.85
N ALA A 725 -0.32 26.55 -14.44
CA ALA A 725 0.01 25.14 -14.57
C ALA A 725 0.48 24.59 -13.22
N GLU A 726 0.06 23.38 -12.91
CA GLU A 726 0.35 22.71 -11.66
C GLU A 726 0.75 21.27 -11.90
N PHE A 727 1.45 20.68 -10.95
CA PHE A 727 1.76 19.26 -10.97
C PHE A 727 0.63 18.45 -10.36
N VAL A 728 0.11 17.51 -11.14
CA VAL A 728 -1.03 16.67 -10.75
C VAL A 728 -0.76 15.20 -11.04
N LEU A 729 -1.33 14.33 -10.22
CA LEU A 729 -1.45 12.91 -10.49
C LEU A 729 -2.82 12.66 -11.14
N LEU A 730 -2.88 12.06 -12.32
CA LEU A 730 -4.10 11.92 -13.10
C LEU A 730 -4.43 10.44 -13.40
N LEU A 731 -5.72 10.09 -13.36
CA LEU A 731 -6.23 8.79 -13.79
C LEU A 731 -7.60 8.92 -14.48
N PRO A 732 -7.74 8.52 -15.76
CA PRO A 732 -9.03 8.47 -16.45
C PRO A 732 -9.95 7.36 -15.93
N MET A 733 -11.26 7.50 -16.16
CA MET A 733 -12.29 6.55 -15.72
C MET A 733 -13.27 6.22 -16.86
N VAL A 734 -13.66 4.94 -16.94
CA VAL A 734 -14.69 4.44 -17.87
C VAL A 734 -15.81 3.74 -17.07
N PRO A 735 -17.06 3.70 -17.58
CA PRO A 735 -18.14 2.99 -16.89
C PRO A 735 -17.95 1.49 -17.04
N SER A 736 -18.55 0.71 -16.14
CA SER A 736 -18.56 -0.75 -16.20
C SER A 736 -19.07 -1.25 -17.54
N GLN A 737 -18.35 -2.19 -18.16
CA GLN A 737 -18.66 -2.82 -19.44
C GLN A 737 -18.63 -1.91 -20.67
N ARG A 738 -18.14 -0.67 -20.58
CA ARG A 738 -17.89 0.18 -21.76
C ARG A 738 -16.49 0.80 -21.71
N GLU A 739 -16.02 1.20 -22.88
CA GLU A 739 -14.67 1.75 -23.05
C GLU A 739 -14.67 3.28 -23.27
N ASN A 740 -15.82 3.95 -23.31
CA ASN A 740 -15.87 5.41 -23.46
C ASN A 740 -15.51 6.08 -22.12
N MET A 741 -14.73 7.17 -22.12
CA MET A 741 -14.46 7.90 -20.88
C MET A 741 -15.69 8.62 -20.38
N ILE A 742 -15.86 8.61 -19.06
CA ILE A 742 -16.94 9.31 -18.35
C ILE A 742 -16.42 10.31 -17.32
N ALA A 743 -15.18 10.15 -16.87
CA ALA A 743 -14.53 11.09 -15.99
C ALA A 743 -13.01 10.94 -16.05
N TRP A 744 -12.31 11.86 -15.40
CA TRP A 744 -10.94 11.66 -14.95
C TRP A 744 -10.79 12.25 -13.54
N LEU A 745 -10.00 11.58 -12.72
CA LEU A 745 -9.65 11.98 -11.37
C LEU A 745 -8.25 12.60 -11.39
N ALA A 746 -8.06 13.69 -10.65
CA ALA A 746 -6.75 14.30 -10.46
C ALA A 746 -6.49 14.66 -8.99
N ALA A 747 -5.27 14.45 -8.52
CA ALA A 747 -4.77 14.93 -7.24
C ALA A 747 -3.76 16.06 -7.46
N ARG A 748 -3.92 17.16 -6.72
CA ARG A 748 -3.00 18.32 -6.79
C ARG A 748 -1.79 18.09 -5.88
N CYS A 749 -0.59 18.32 -6.41
CA CYS A 749 0.68 18.12 -5.69
C CYS A 749 1.33 19.43 -5.22
N ASP A 750 0.93 20.59 -5.75
CA ASP A 750 1.60 21.86 -5.42
C ASP A 750 1.23 22.37 -4.01
N PRO A 751 2.19 22.93 -3.23
CA PRO A 751 2.00 23.20 -1.80
C PRO A 751 0.76 24.00 -1.39
N SER A 752 0.29 24.93 -2.21
CA SER A 752 -0.90 25.75 -1.92
C SER A 752 -2.20 24.93 -1.96
N GLU A 753 -2.22 23.89 -2.78
CA GLU A 753 -3.42 23.12 -3.12
C GLU A 753 -3.22 21.61 -2.86
N TYR A 754 -2.15 21.27 -2.15
CA TYR A 754 -1.70 19.91 -1.88
C TYR A 754 -2.81 19.08 -1.25
N GLY A 755 -3.01 17.87 -1.79
CA GLY A 755 -3.96 16.90 -1.24
C GLY A 755 -5.42 17.12 -1.65
N LYS A 756 -5.73 18.15 -2.44
CA LYS A 756 -7.07 18.33 -3.00
C LYS A 756 -7.26 17.44 -4.22
N LEU A 757 -8.31 16.63 -4.16
CA LEU A 757 -8.73 15.72 -5.22
C LEU A 757 -9.89 16.35 -6.01
N ILE A 758 -9.84 16.23 -7.33
CA ILE A 758 -10.86 16.77 -8.23
C ILE A 758 -11.25 15.70 -9.24
N VAL A 759 -12.55 15.49 -9.43
CA VAL A 759 -13.10 14.64 -10.48
C VAL A 759 -13.78 15.51 -11.51
N TYR A 760 -13.35 15.37 -12.76
CA TYR A 760 -13.99 16.02 -13.89
C TYR A 760 -14.90 15.03 -14.59
N THR A 761 -16.21 15.30 -14.60
CA THR A 761 -17.22 14.42 -15.20
C THR A 761 -17.62 14.88 -16.59
N PHE A 762 -17.73 13.93 -17.52
CA PHE A 762 -18.20 14.20 -18.88
C PHE A 762 -19.73 14.15 -18.97
N PRO A 763 -20.34 14.84 -19.95
CA PRO A 763 -21.78 14.81 -20.16
C PRO A 763 -22.24 13.43 -20.62
N LYS A 764 -23.35 12.92 -20.06
CA LYS A 764 -23.88 11.58 -20.39
C LYS A 764 -24.43 11.47 -21.84
N ASP A 765 -24.68 12.60 -22.49
CA ASP A 765 -25.18 12.73 -23.86
C ASP A 765 -24.07 12.81 -24.92
N LYS A 766 -22.80 12.90 -24.52
CA LYS A 766 -21.65 12.97 -25.44
C LYS A 766 -20.75 11.75 -25.32
N LEU A 767 -20.30 11.25 -26.47
CA LEU A 767 -19.31 10.18 -26.54
C LEU A 767 -17.90 10.78 -26.50
N VAL A 768 -17.13 10.40 -25.48
CA VAL A 768 -15.71 10.74 -25.34
C VAL A 768 -14.91 9.43 -25.41
N TYR A 769 -13.97 9.34 -26.35
CA TYR A 769 -13.22 8.11 -26.57
C TYR A 769 -12.31 7.75 -25.38
N GLY A 770 -12.32 6.48 -24.98
CA GLY A 770 -11.38 5.92 -24.00
C GLY A 770 -9.97 5.74 -24.52
N PRO A 771 -8.97 5.60 -23.61
CA PRO A 771 -7.62 5.18 -23.95
C PRO A 771 -7.61 3.94 -24.87
N PHE A 772 -8.30 2.87 -24.47
CA PHE A 772 -8.39 1.63 -25.25
C PHE A 772 -8.93 1.84 -26.67
N GLN A 773 -9.95 2.69 -26.83
CA GLN A 773 -10.54 2.99 -28.14
C GLN A 773 -9.59 3.79 -29.04
N ILE A 774 -8.84 4.73 -28.45
CA ILE A 774 -7.82 5.49 -29.19
C ILE A 774 -6.68 4.56 -29.61
N GLU A 775 -6.21 3.66 -28.74
CA GLU A 775 -5.18 2.69 -29.11
C GLU A 775 -5.63 1.74 -30.22
N ALA A 776 -6.89 1.28 -30.17
CA ALA A 776 -7.47 0.48 -31.24
C ALA A 776 -7.52 1.26 -32.56
N ARG A 777 -7.88 2.55 -32.53
CA ARG A 777 -7.86 3.42 -33.72
C ARG A 777 -6.45 3.63 -34.27
N ILE A 778 -5.46 3.81 -33.39
CA ILE A 778 -4.05 3.89 -33.79
C ILE A 778 -3.64 2.62 -34.53
N GLN A 779 -4.05 1.44 -34.04
CA GLN A 779 -3.73 0.16 -34.67
C GLN A 779 -4.50 -0.09 -35.98
N GLN A 780 -5.71 0.45 -36.11
CA GLN A 780 -6.51 0.36 -37.34
C GLN A 780 -6.05 1.33 -38.43
N ASN A 781 -5.28 2.37 -38.08
CA ASN A 781 -4.73 3.28 -39.06
C ASN A 781 -3.72 2.54 -39.96
N THR A 782 -3.98 2.54 -41.26
CA THR A 782 -3.22 1.76 -42.26
C THR A 782 -1.76 2.18 -42.34
N GLU A 783 -1.45 3.48 -42.29
CA GLU A 783 -0.08 3.99 -42.40
C GLU A 783 0.73 3.61 -41.15
N ILE A 784 0.15 3.83 -39.97
CA ILE A 784 0.79 3.50 -38.69
C ILE A 784 1.00 1.99 -38.58
N SER A 785 -0.04 1.19 -38.87
CA SER A 785 0.05 -0.27 -38.78
C SER A 785 1.09 -0.84 -39.76
N GLN A 786 1.14 -0.36 -41.01
CA GLN A 786 2.15 -0.79 -41.97
C GLN A 786 3.56 -0.50 -41.47
N GLN A 787 3.80 0.71 -40.95
CA GLN A 787 5.11 1.11 -40.45
C GLN A 787 5.53 0.32 -39.21
N ILE A 788 4.63 0.11 -38.25
CA ILE A 788 4.90 -0.73 -37.07
C ILE A 788 5.22 -2.16 -37.50
N SER A 789 4.45 -2.73 -38.44
CA SER A 789 4.71 -4.08 -38.96
C SER A 789 6.06 -4.20 -39.67
N LEU A 790 6.53 -3.17 -40.38
CA LEU A 790 7.84 -3.16 -41.03
C LEU A 790 8.98 -3.04 -40.02
N TRP A 791 8.82 -2.22 -38.98
CA TRP A 791 9.81 -2.05 -37.93
C TRP A 791 9.86 -3.21 -36.93
N ASN A 792 8.77 -3.97 -36.80
CA ASN A 792 8.70 -5.16 -35.97
C ASN A 792 9.02 -6.43 -36.78
N GLN A 793 10.06 -6.38 -37.60
CA GLN A 793 10.56 -7.51 -38.40
C GLN A 793 12.06 -7.74 -38.17
N MET A 794 12.47 -9.00 -38.36
CA MET A 794 13.85 -9.52 -38.43
C MET A 794 14.97 -8.53 -38.05
N GLY A 795 15.28 -8.43 -36.76
CA GLY A 795 16.43 -7.66 -36.26
C GLY A 795 16.07 -6.39 -35.50
N SER A 796 14.83 -5.91 -35.56
CA SER A 796 14.32 -4.83 -34.71
C SER A 796 12.99 -5.19 -34.05
N ARG A 797 12.72 -4.57 -32.89
CA ARG A 797 11.50 -4.75 -32.11
C ARG A 797 10.95 -3.37 -31.76
N VAL A 798 9.65 -3.20 -32.00
CA VAL A 798 8.93 -1.98 -31.64
C VAL A 798 8.41 -2.12 -30.22
N ILE A 799 8.59 -1.07 -29.42
CA ILE A 799 8.02 -0.96 -28.09
C ILE A 799 7.00 0.17 -28.14
N ARG A 800 5.73 -0.15 -27.89
CA ARG A 800 4.69 0.87 -27.72
C ARG A 800 4.75 1.42 -26.31
N GLY A 801 4.87 2.73 -26.21
CA GLY A 801 4.78 3.39 -24.93
C GLY A 801 3.34 3.64 -24.49
N HIS A 802 3.20 4.04 -23.23
CA HIS A 802 1.90 4.28 -22.60
C HIS A 802 1.18 5.46 -23.25
N LEU A 803 -0.14 5.33 -23.45
CA LEU A 803 -0.97 6.42 -23.96
C LEU A 803 -1.28 7.41 -22.84
N VAL A 804 -0.79 8.63 -22.95
CA VAL A 804 -1.07 9.72 -22.02
C VAL A 804 -2.30 10.48 -22.48
N VAL A 805 -3.32 10.58 -21.61
CA VAL A 805 -4.49 11.45 -21.80
C VAL A 805 -4.15 12.84 -21.27
N VAL A 806 -4.24 13.86 -22.12
CA VAL A 806 -3.87 15.25 -21.81
C VAL A 806 -5.08 16.16 -21.98
N PRO A 807 -5.81 16.48 -20.89
CA PRO A 807 -6.88 17.47 -20.94
C PRO A 807 -6.30 18.87 -21.16
N ILE A 808 -6.84 19.60 -22.13
CA ILE A 808 -6.45 20.99 -22.43
C ILE A 808 -7.72 21.81 -22.61
N GLU A 809 -7.89 22.83 -21.76
CA GLU A 809 -9.12 23.63 -21.71
C GLU A 809 -10.35 22.71 -21.52
N ASN A 810 -11.22 22.60 -22.52
CA ASN A 810 -12.38 21.70 -22.53
C ASN A 810 -12.25 20.56 -23.54
N SER A 811 -11.03 20.27 -24.00
CA SER A 811 -10.72 19.25 -25.01
C SER A 811 -9.76 18.20 -24.46
N ILE A 812 -9.64 17.06 -25.14
CA ILE A 812 -8.76 15.96 -24.73
C ILE A 812 -7.85 15.60 -25.90
N LEU A 813 -6.55 15.71 -25.65
CA LEU A 813 -5.49 15.27 -26.55
C LEU A 813 -4.94 13.93 -26.04
N TYR A 814 -4.64 13.01 -26.93
CA TYR A 814 -4.00 11.75 -26.58
C TYR A 814 -2.63 11.68 -27.25
N VAL A 815 -1.61 11.26 -26.51
CA VAL A 815 -0.24 11.15 -27.00
C VAL A 815 0.35 9.80 -26.60
N SER A 816 0.96 9.09 -27.54
CA SER A 816 1.65 7.81 -27.29
C SER A 816 3.02 7.83 -27.96
N PRO A 817 4.10 7.53 -27.23
CA PRO A 817 5.44 7.41 -27.80
C PRO A 817 5.66 6.02 -28.41
N LEU A 818 6.52 5.95 -29.43
CA LEU A 818 6.90 4.72 -30.10
C LEU A 818 8.43 4.59 -30.12
N TYR A 819 8.92 3.56 -29.44
CA TYR A 819 10.34 3.26 -29.37
C TYR A 819 10.72 2.12 -30.29
N LEU A 820 11.96 2.17 -30.77
CA LEU A 820 12.58 1.12 -31.56
C LEU A 820 13.82 0.61 -30.85
N ARG A 821 13.96 -0.71 -30.76
CA ARG A 821 15.15 -1.36 -30.19
C ARG A 821 15.65 -2.46 -31.12
N ALA A 822 16.96 -2.63 -31.24
CA ALA A 822 17.52 -3.77 -31.95
C ALA A 822 17.19 -5.10 -31.23
N ALA A 823 17.00 -6.20 -31.96
CA ALA A 823 16.63 -7.48 -31.37
C ALA A 823 17.68 -8.03 -30.39
N SER A 824 18.96 -7.70 -30.60
CA SER A 824 20.09 -8.05 -29.74
C SER A 824 20.66 -6.87 -28.93
N GLY A 825 20.10 -5.66 -29.08
CA GLY A 825 20.57 -4.45 -28.42
C GLY A 825 19.66 -4.01 -27.28
N GLN A 826 20.22 -3.33 -26.28
CA GLN A 826 19.49 -2.88 -25.08
C GLN A 826 19.23 -1.37 -25.04
N LEU A 827 19.34 -0.66 -26.17
CA LEU A 827 19.17 0.80 -26.23
C LEU A 827 17.89 1.16 -27.00
N PRO A 828 16.74 1.37 -26.32
CA PRO A 828 15.53 1.89 -26.95
C PRO A 828 15.69 3.33 -27.44
N GLU A 829 15.30 3.58 -28.69
CA GLU A 829 15.32 4.92 -29.29
C GLU A 829 13.88 5.41 -29.54
N LEU A 830 13.55 6.60 -29.08
CA LEU A 830 12.27 7.26 -29.37
C LEU A 830 12.23 7.72 -30.84
N LYS A 831 11.53 6.97 -31.69
CA LYS A 831 11.49 7.19 -33.14
C LYS A 831 10.28 7.99 -33.60
N ARG A 832 9.11 7.77 -33.00
CA ARG A 832 7.87 8.45 -33.40
C ARG A 832 7.03 8.83 -32.19
N VAL A 833 6.23 9.88 -32.37
CA VAL A 833 5.19 10.32 -31.45
C VAL A 833 3.87 10.25 -32.20
N ILE A 834 2.91 9.54 -31.62
CA ILE A 834 1.55 9.42 -32.13
C ILE A 834 0.68 10.39 -31.34
N ALA A 835 -0.04 11.26 -32.05
CA ALA A 835 -1.00 12.18 -31.44
C ALA A 835 -2.39 11.93 -32.02
N ALA A 836 -3.41 11.93 -31.17
CA ALA A 836 -4.79 11.77 -31.58
C ALA A 836 -5.69 12.83 -30.95
N TYR A 837 -6.62 13.36 -31.76
CA TYR A 837 -7.64 14.30 -31.33
C TYR A 837 -8.91 14.09 -32.17
N GLY A 838 -10.03 13.85 -31.48
CA GLY A 838 -11.28 13.46 -32.15
C GLY A 838 -11.10 12.16 -32.94
N GLU A 839 -11.33 12.21 -34.24
CA GLU A 839 -11.19 11.06 -35.14
C GLU A 839 -9.83 11.01 -35.86
N ARG A 840 -9.02 12.07 -35.72
CA ARG A 840 -7.76 12.24 -36.44
C ARG A 840 -6.62 11.69 -35.62
N VAL A 841 -5.81 10.84 -36.25
CA VAL A 841 -4.62 10.23 -35.65
C VAL A 841 -3.45 10.49 -36.59
N VAL A 842 -2.35 11.00 -36.05
CA VAL A 842 -1.14 11.31 -36.82
C VAL A 842 0.09 10.74 -36.11
N MET A 843 1.10 10.36 -36.88
CA MET A 843 2.38 9.87 -36.37
C MET A 843 3.53 10.62 -37.02
N GLN A 844 4.34 11.29 -36.21
CA GLN A 844 5.47 12.12 -36.68
C GLN A 844 6.72 11.88 -35.82
N GLU A 845 7.85 12.48 -36.18
CA GLU A 845 9.13 12.25 -35.47
C GLU A 845 9.21 12.95 -34.13
N THR A 846 8.53 14.09 -33.98
CA THR A 846 8.52 14.91 -32.77
C THR A 846 7.10 15.26 -32.36
N LEU A 847 6.89 15.55 -31.07
CA LEU A 847 5.61 16.02 -30.56
C LEU A 847 5.15 17.31 -31.28
N ALA A 848 6.08 18.26 -31.52
CA ALA A 848 5.76 19.50 -32.21
C ALA A 848 5.24 19.26 -33.64
N GLN A 849 5.89 18.36 -34.40
CA GLN A 849 5.42 17.98 -35.74
C GLN A 849 4.10 17.21 -35.70
N ALA A 850 3.91 16.31 -34.72
CA ALA A 850 2.67 15.59 -34.56
C ALA A 850 1.51 16.55 -34.27
N LEU A 851 1.71 17.52 -33.38
CA LEU A 851 0.70 18.55 -33.10
C LEU A 851 0.45 19.45 -34.32
N ALA A 852 1.50 19.89 -35.02
CA ALA A 852 1.33 20.67 -36.25
C ALA A 852 0.48 19.90 -37.27
N ALA A 853 0.83 18.65 -37.60
CA ALA A 853 0.10 17.81 -38.54
C ALA A 853 -1.37 17.58 -38.12
N LEU A 854 -1.63 17.45 -36.81
CA LEU A 854 -2.97 17.26 -36.27
C LEU A 854 -3.87 18.48 -36.52
N PHE A 855 -3.32 19.69 -36.53
CA PHE A 855 -4.05 20.96 -36.70
C PHE A 855 -3.79 21.70 -38.03
N GLU A 856 -2.89 21.22 -38.88
CA GLU A 856 -2.55 21.82 -40.19
C GLU A 856 -3.71 21.80 -41.20
N GLU A 857 -4.76 21.00 -40.96
CA GLU A 857 -6.03 21.05 -41.71
C GLU A 857 -7.19 21.69 -40.93
N ILE A 858 -6.91 22.35 -39.79
CA ILE A 858 -7.90 23.16 -39.02
C ILE A 858 -7.61 24.67 -39.15
N SER A 859 -6.73 25.08 -40.08
CA SER A 859 -7.20 26.21 -40.90
C SER A 859 -8.53 25.73 -41.47
N PRO A 860 -9.63 26.52 -41.45
CA PRO A 860 -10.72 26.18 -42.35
C PRO A 860 -10.01 25.91 -43.66
N ALA A 861 -10.29 24.79 -44.30
CA ALA A 861 -10.26 24.81 -45.75
C ALA A 861 -10.99 26.12 -46.04
N THR A 862 -10.21 27.18 -46.37
CA THR A 862 -10.71 28.38 -47.02
C THR A 862 -11.64 27.75 -47.99
N SER A 863 -12.94 27.88 -47.71
CA SER A 863 -14.02 27.19 -48.40
C SER A 863 -13.51 27.12 -49.80
N LYS A 864 -13.13 25.93 -50.30
CA LYS A 864 -12.65 25.81 -51.68
C LYS A 864 -13.70 26.55 -52.44
N SER A 865 -13.34 27.72 -52.97
CA SER A 865 -14.31 28.78 -53.18
C SER A 865 -15.50 28.19 -53.94
N SER A 866 -16.61 27.95 -53.26
CA SER A 866 -17.88 27.82 -53.94
C SER A 866 -18.30 29.19 -54.48
N GLY A 867 -17.44 30.21 -54.34
CA GLY A 867 -17.51 31.56 -54.89
C GLY A 867 -17.56 31.67 -56.42
N THR A 868 -17.83 30.59 -57.15
CA THR A 868 -18.32 30.71 -58.53
C THR A 868 -19.57 29.86 -58.77
N ALA A 869 -19.62 28.60 -58.30
CA ALA A 869 -20.79 27.74 -58.48
C ALA A 869 -22.01 28.15 -57.61
N ASP A 870 -21.82 28.47 -56.32
CA ASP A 870 -22.91 28.92 -55.43
C ASP A 870 -23.38 30.35 -55.72
N ALA A 871 -22.50 31.18 -56.30
CA ALA A 871 -22.85 32.52 -56.76
C ALA A 871 -23.71 32.45 -58.04
N ARG A 872 -23.31 31.64 -59.03
CA ARG A 872 -24.07 31.41 -60.27
C ARG A 872 -25.41 30.72 -60.01
N ALA A 873 -25.47 29.76 -59.08
CA ALA A 873 -26.72 29.12 -58.70
C ALA A 873 -27.70 30.11 -58.02
N ARG A 874 -27.20 31.04 -57.19
CA ARG A 874 -28.01 32.12 -56.60
C ARG A 874 -28.46 33.15 -57.64
N GLU A 875 -27.60 33.50 -58.59
CA GLU A 875 -27.92 34.43 -59.67
C GLU A 875 -28.93 33.84 -60.65
N ALA A 876 -28.80 32.55 -60.98
CA ALA A 876 -29.79 31.79 -61.73
C ALA A 876 -31.16 31.75 -61.01
N LEU A 877 -31.16 31.48 -59.70
CA LEU A 877 -32.41 31.49 -58.92
C LEU A 877 -33.06 32.89 -58.91
N ALA A 878 -32.26 33.95 -58.87
CA ALA A 878 -32.76 35.33 -58.90
C ALA A 878 -33.39 35.70 -60.26
N HIS A 879 -32.76 35.32 -61.38
CA HIS A 879 -33.34 35.49 -62.71
C HIS A 879 -34.63 34.68 -62.89
N TYR A 880 -34.68 33.44 -62.37
CA TYR A 880 -35.88 32.62 -62.38
C TYR A 880 -37.05 33.24 -61.59
N ASN A 881 -36.77 33.77 -60.40
CA ASN A 881 -37.79 34.43 -59.58
C ASN A 881 -38.31 35.73 -60.22
N ARG A 882 -37.41 36.55 -60.82
CA ARG A 882 -37.82 37.74 -61.58
C ARG A 882 -38.64 37.38 -62.82
N ALA A 883 -38.29 36.30 -63.52
CA ALA A 883 -39.09 35.80 -64.63
C ALA A 883 -40.51 35.43 -64.16
N LEU A 884 -40.65 34.73 -63.03
CA LEU A 884 -41.96 34.40 -62.46
C LEU A 884 -42.76 35.64 -62.04
N GLU A 885 -42.11 36.69 -61.52
CA GLU A 885 -42.78 37.96 -61.21
C GLU A 885 -43.25 38.69 -62.48
N ARG A 886 -42.41 38.77 -63.52
CA ARG A 886 -42.74 39.35 -64.83
C ARG A 886 -43.89 38.62 -65.51
N LEU A 887 -43.89 37.28 -65.42
CA LEU A 887 -44.97 36.43 -65.92
C LEU A 887 -46.29 36.71 -65.19
N LYS A 888 -46.27 36.81 -63.85
CA LYS A 888 -47.46 37.17 -63.06
C LYS A 888 -47.97 38.58 -63.37
N ALA A 889 -47.09 39.50 -63.75
CA ALA A 889 -47.43 40.86 -64.16
C ALA A 889 -47.90 40.98 -65.63
N GLY A 890 -47.86 39.88 -66.41
CA GLY A 890 -48.25 39.87 -67.83
C GLY A 890 -47.24 40.50 -68.80
N ASP A 891 -46.00 40.78 -68.35
CA ASP A 891 -44.91 41.29 -69.18
C ASP A 891 -44.15 40.13 -69.85
N TRP A 892 -44.69 39.66 -70.98
CA TRP A 892 -44.12 38.55 -71.75
C TRP A 892 -42.73 38.85 -72.33
N SER A 893 -42.45 40.11 -72.68
CA SER A 893 -41.14 40.54 -73.16
C SER A 893 -40.07 40.48 -72.08
N GLY A 894 -40.38 41.00 -70.88
CA GLY A 894 -39.48 40.96 -69.74
C GLY A 894 -39.28 39.54 -69.19
N PHE A 895 -40.31 38.69 -69.26
CA PHE A 895 -40.19 37.26 -68.96
C PHE A 895 -39.18 36.55 -69.88
N GLY A 896 -39.26 36.78 -71.20
CA GLY A 896 -38.34 36.20 -72.17
C GLY A 896 -36.89 36.63 -71.92
N LEU A 897 -36.65 37.92 -71.65
CA LEU A 897 -35.31 38.44 -71.36
C LEU A 897 -34.67 37.84 -70.10
N GLU A 898 -35.44 37.64 -69.02
CA GLU A 898 -34.92 37.02 -67.80
C GLU A 898 -34.63 35.52 -68.00
N LEU A 899 -35.40 34.83 -68.85
CA LEU A 899 -35.16 33.43 -69.24
C LEU A 899 -33.93 33.25 -70.12
N ASP A 900 -33.71 34.16 -71.08
CA ASP A 900 -32.52 34.16 -71.93
C ASP A 900 -31.25 34.46 -71.12
N ALA A 901 -31.34 35.31 -70.10
CA ALA A 901 -30.25 35.56 -69.14
C ALA A 901 -30.00 34.37 -68.19
N LEU A 902 -31.04 33.60 -67.85
CA LEU A 902 -30.95 32.40 -67.00
C LEU A 902 -30.25 31.24 -67.70
N ARG A 903 -30.49 31.05 -69.00
CA ARG A 903 -30.03 29.91 -69.79
C ARG A 903 -28.50 29.66 -69.73
N PRO A 904 -27.61 30.64 -70.01
CA PRO A 904 -26.17 30.41 -69.97
C PRO A 904 -25.65 30.10 -68.56
N LEU A 905 -26.32 30.60 -67.50
CA LEU A 905 -25.97 30.29 -66.12
C LEU A 905 -26.25 28.81 -65.79
N LEU A 906 -27.39 28.27 -66.26
CA LEU A 906 -27.75 26.86 -66.08
C LEU A 906 -26.89 25.91 -66.93
N GLU A 907 -26.60 26.27 -68.18
CA GLU A 907 -25.72 25.48 -69.05
C GLU A 907 -24.30 25.39 -68.45
N SER A 908 -23.78 26.50 -67.91
CA SER A 908 -22.47 26.51 -67.23
C SER A 908 -22.41 25.68 -65.93
N LEU A 909 -23.56 25.43 -65.29
CA LEU A 909 -23.67 24.57 -64.11
C LEU A 909 -23.77 23.07 -64.48
N GLY A 910 -24.24 22.76 -65.69
CA GLY A 910 -24.39 21.39 -66.21
C GLY A 910 -23.09 20.73 -66.70
N ASP A 911 -22.12 21.52 -67.17
CA ASP A 911 -20.88 21.03 -67.79
C ASP A 911 -19.79 20.54 -66.80
N GLY A 912 -20.05 20.58 -65.49
CA GLY A 912 -19.10 20.19 -64.43
C GLY A 912 -18.97 18.69 -64.12
N ARG A 913 -19.60 17.76 -64.88
CA ARG A 913 -19.47 16.31 -64.65
C ARG A 913 -18.35 15.70 -65.52
N PRO A 914 -17.32 15.04 -64.94
CA PRO A 914 -16.32 14.34 -65.75
C PRO A 914 -16.96 13.14 -66.47
N GLN A 915 -16.82 13.08 -67.80
CA GLN A 915 -17.16 11.93 -68.61
C GLN A 915 -16.20 10.76 -68.27
N ASN A 916 -16.72 9.70 -67.67
CA ASN A 916 -16.07 8.39 -67.66
C ASN A 916 -15.90 7.89 -69.10
N LYS A 917 -14.67 7.89 -69.62
CA LYS A 917 -14.27 7.08 -70.77
C LYS A 917 -13.46 5.89 -70.26
N LYS A 918 -13.89 4.72 -70.74
CA LYS A 918 -13.40 3.35 -70.61
C LYS A 918 -11.96 3.15 -70.15
#